data_AF-A0A0K1EED9-F1
#
_entry.id   AF-A0A0K1EED9-F1
#
_cell.length_a   1.000
_cell.length_b   1.000
_cell.length_c   1.000
_cell.angle_alpha   90.00
_cell.angle_beta   90.00
_cell.angle_gamma   90.00
#
_symmetry.space_group_name_H-M   'P 1'
#
loop_
_entity.id
_entity.type
_entity.pdbx_description
1 polymer ?
#
loop_
_entity_poly.entity_id
_entity_poly.type
_entity_poly.pdbx_seq_one_letter_code
_entity_poly.pdbx_strand_id
1 'polypeptide(L)'
;MRRFVLGTAGHVDHGKTTLVRALTGVDTDRLPEEKRRGITIELGFAPWRLGDDVEVSVIDVPGHRRLVHTMIAGAIGMQVVLLVVAADEGVMPQTREHVAACELLGIRRVLVAVTKCDRVEVELAQLAGEEARELLGARFEAEVVLCSARTGEGLEAVREGVRRALLGLPAPPRSGSPRLSVDRAFSVRGAGTVVTGTLVEGEVTVGQALYLVGEQGARATGARGLHVHDQAVSAAVAPTRLAINLAGVGLDELHRGDVITGEAHAAPTRLVDVLLRPGGELRHGMAAQLYVGTARSSVRVARLDRSAEESREEESREEENVAREEARPRLARLRLARPLVVFGGDRFVLRGSEVDAPSGAVLGGGTVLDAHPPRVRPRARRRAVLQALSEGSASTTVLQLIQEAAPRPLARAALAARFSLPLEDLVRALDKLVERGEVARLKSTGWIARPALLDLARAARAHVAAHHHGAPLDRGLPLETLRQRLRSSSSPEAAEEAIRLAASKHSALQGEPLVVEGDVVRSPSFTGATAATGGLGIVQQALVAAALKGLTEFQAGEVSGAPPREVKALLARLVRDGEAIHAGELWFSRGAVDGLRARVVAFFEEHAKMSVADFKALSGLGRRQTIMLLELFDREGITRRVGDDRVRAR
;
A
#
# COMPACT_ATOMS: atom_id res chain seq x y z
N MET A 1 -8.77 20.75 33.76
CA MET A 1 -9.43 21.44 32.63
C MET A 1 -9.52 20.51 31.43
N ARG A 2 -10.70 20.39 30.82
CA ARG A 2 -10.91 19.75 29.51
C ARG A 2 -10.80 20.81 28.42
N ARG A 3 -10.11 20.49 27.33
CA ARG A 3 -9.92 21.39 26.19
C ARG A 3 -10.78 20.95 25.02
N PHE A 4 -11.33 21.93 24.30
CA PHE A 4 -12.18 21.71 23.14
C PHE A 4 -11.88 22.69 22.02
N VAL A 5 -12.32 22.34 20.80
CA VAL A 5 -12.27 23.23 19.64
C VAL A 5 -13.69 23.49 19.14
N LEU A 6 -14.08 24.76 19.11
CA LEU A 6 -15.38 25.24 18.65
C LEU A 6 -15.17 26.08 17.40
N GLY A 7 -15.95 25.83 16.35
CA GLY A 7 -15.98 26.70 15.17
C GLY A 7 -17.17 27.63 15.12
N THR A 8 -17.03 28.79 14.49
CA THR A 8 -18.19 29.53 13.99
C THR A 8 -18.58 29.04 12.60
N ALA A 9 -19.84 29.22 12.21
CA ALA A 9 -20.32 29.04 10.84
C ALA A 9 -21.51 29.97 10.58
N GLY A 10 -21.82 30.25 9.32
CA GLY A 10 -22.93 31.14 8.96
C GLY A 10 -22.55 32.12 7.85
N HIS A 11 -23.58 32.74 7.26
CA HIS A 11 -23.45 33.74 6.20
C HIS A 11 -22.63 34.97 6.63
N VAL A 12 -22.07 35.68 5.65
CA VAL A 12 -21.46 37.00 5.86
C VAL A 12 -22.47 37.92 6.56
N ASP A 13 -21.99 38.82 7.42
CA ASP A 13 -22.81 39.82 8.13
C ASP A 13 -23.93 39.29 9.05
N HIS A 14 -23.98 37.98 9.30
CA HIS A 14 -24.81 37.40 10.36
C HIS A 14 -24.22 37.61 11.77
N GLY A 15 -23.08 38.28 11.91
CA GLY A 15 -22.53 38.65 13.23
C GLY A 15 -21.70 37.58 13.94
N LYS A 16 -21.06 36.65 13.20
CA LYS A 16 -20.14 35.63 13.76
C LYS A 16 -19.06 36.23 14.67
N THR A 17 -18.24 37.13 14.12
CA THR A 17 -17.14 37.80 14.82
C THR A 17 -17.63 38.65 15.98
N THR A 18 -18.73 39.37 15.80
CA THR A 18 -19.38 40.17 16.87
C THR A 18 -19.83 39.29 18.03
N LEU A 19 -20.43 38.13 17.73
CA LEU A 19 -20.86 37.16 18.74
C LEU A 19 -19.65 36.55 19.46
N VAL A 20 -18.59 36.16 18.74
CA VAL A 20 -17.34 35.67 19.34
C VAL A 20 -16.76 36.70 20.27
N ARG A 21 -16.69 37.97 19.87
CA ARG A 21 -16.20 39.06 20.72
C ARG A 21 -17.08 39.26 21.96
N ALA A 22 -18.40 39.18 21.83
CA ALA A 22 -19.31 39.30 22.97
C ALA A 22 -19.19 38.13 23.96
N LEU A 23 -18.90 36.92 23.48
CA LEU A 23 -18.74 35.73 24.32
C LEU A 23 -17.33 35.65 24.95
N THR A 24 -16.29 35.95 24.19
CA THR A 24 -14.90 35.70 24.59
C THR A 24 -14.14 36.95 25.05
N GLY A 25 -14.62 38.15 24.67
CA GLY A 25 -13.90 39.41 24.84
C GLY A 25 -12.78 39.65 23.82
N VAL A 26 -12.55 38.71 22.89
CA VAL A 26 -11.44 38.78 21.92
C VAL A 26 -11.94 39.22 20.56
N ASP A 27 -11.26 40.19 19.96
CA ASP A 27 -11.46 40.63 18.58
C ASP A 27 -10.70 39.71 17.62
N THR A 28 -11.43 38.96 16.79
CA THR A 28 -10.85 37.97 15.87
C THR A 28 -10.39 38.56 14.54
N ASP A 29 -10.91 39.73 14.15
CA ASP A 29 -10.48 40.44 12.94
C ASP A 29 -9.13 41.14 13.20
N ARG A 30 -8.05 40.61 12.62
CA ARG A 30 -6.68 41.10 12.87
C ARG A 30 -6.17 41.99 11.75
N LEU A 31 -6.62 41.76 10.52
CA LEU A 31 -6.13 42.49 9.36
C LEU A 31 -6.79 43.87 9.25
N PRO A 32 -6.04 44.92 8.88
CA PRO A 32 -6.63 46.24 8.62
C PRO A 32 -7.72 46.22 7.53
N GLU A 33 -7.65 45.27 6.60
CA GLU A 33 -8.68 45.08 5.58
C GLU A 33 -9.98 44.49 6.14
N GLU A 34 -9.89 43.54 7.08
CA GLU A 34 -11.06 42.94 7.75
C GLU A 34 -11.86 44.02 8.48
N LYS A 35 -11.15 44.84 9.27
CA LYS A 35 -11.77 45.95 10.04
C LYS A 35 -12.41 47.02 9.18
N ARG A 36 -11.81 47.32 8.01
CA ARG A 36 -12.35 48.32 7.08
C ARG A 36 -13.58 47.83 6.32
N ARG A 37 -13.63 46.54 5.98
CA ARG A 37 -14.69 45.96 5.15
C ARG A 37 -15.77 45.26 5.96
N GLY A 38 -15.56 45.01 7.25
CA GLY A 38 -16.49 44.26 8.09
C GLY A 38 -16.57 42.77 7.72
N ILE A 39 -15.56 42.24 7.04
CA ILE A 39 -15.52 40.83 6.60
C ILE A 39 -14.29 40.14 7.18
N THR A 40 -14.47 38.93 7.72
CA THR A 40 -13.36 38.06 8.11
C THR A 40 -12.74 37.42 6.86
N ILE A 41 -11.41 37.50 6.73
CA ILE A 41 -10.64 37.02 5.57
C ILE A 41 -9.80 35.80 5.96
N GLU A 42 -9.08 35.90 7.08
CA GLU A 42 -8.31 34.80 7.67
C GLU A 42 -9.09 34.08 8.77
N LEU A 43 -8.59 32.93 9.23
CA LEU A 43 -9.14 32.30 10.43
C LEU A 43 -8.80 33.14 11.65
N GLY A 44 -9.83 33.54 12.39
CA GLY A 44 -9.71 34.19 13.69
C GLY A 44 -9.62 33.16 14.82
N PHE A 45 -8.90 33.49 15.89
CA PHE A 45 -8.74 32.61 17.03
C PHE A 45 -8.98 33.34 18.34
N ALA A 46 -9.85 32.79 19.19
CA ALA A 46 -10.17 33.33 20.51
C ALA A 46 -10.15 32.23 21.59
N PRO A 47 -9.34 32.38 22.65
CA PRO A 47 -9.49 31.57 23.86
C PRO A 47 -10.81 31.89 24.55
N TRP A 48 -11.49 30.87 25.05
CA TRP A 48 -12.72 31.04 25.81
C TRP A 48 -12.77 30.07 26.99
N ARG A 49 -12.81 30.62 28.20
CA ARG A 49 -13.00 29.83 29.43
C ARG A 49 -14.48 29.78 29.77
N LEU A 50 -15.02 28.57 29.90
CA LEU A 50 -16.41 28.29 30.24
C LEU A 50 -16.48 27.66 31.62
N GLY A 51 -16.51 28.50 32.66
CA GLY A 51 -16.34 28.07 34.05
C GLY A 51 -14.90 27.64 34.34
N ASP A 52 -14.71 26.87 35.42
CA ASP A 52 -13.39 26.49 35.93
C ASP A 52 -12.82 25.23 35.27
N ASP A 53 -13.66 24.43 34.60
CA ASP A 53 -13.32 23.09 34.11
C ASP A 53 -13.18 22.99 32.59
N VAL A 54 -13.65 23.98 31.82
CA VAL A 54 -13.70 23.94 30.35
C VAL A 54 -12.92 25.11 29.73
N GLU A 55 -11.99 24.76 28.83
CA GLU A 55 -11.25 25.70 28.00
C GLU A 55 -11.55 25.41 26.52
N VAL A 56 -11.89 26.44 25.75
CA VAL A 56 -12.34 26.33 24.36
C VAL A 56 -11.45 27.18 23.47
N SER A 57 -10.90 26.55 22.44
CA SER A 57 -10.30 27.24 21.30
C SER A 57 -11.39 27.55 20.28
N VAL A 58 -11.84 28.80 20.23
CA VAL A 58 -12.80 29.26 19.23
C VAL A 58 -12.06 29.59 17.94
N ILE A 59 -12.50 29.00 16.83
CA ILE A 59 -12.04 29.26 15.48
C ILE A 59 -13.14 30.03 14.75
N ASP A 60 -12.91 31.31 14.52
CA ASP A 60 -13.83 32.15 13.75
C ASP A 60 -13.53 32.00 12.26
N VAL A 61 -14.50 31.46 11.51
CA VAL A 61 -14.32 31.16 10.08
C VAL A 61 -14.97 32.23 9.20
N PRO A 62 -14.37 32.55 8.04
CA PRO A 62 -14.97 33.48 7.09
C PRO A 62 -16.27 32.92 6.51
N GLY A 63 -17.29 33.78 6.37
CA GLY A 63 -18.59 33.40 5.77
C GLY A 63 -18.66 33.51 4.25
N HIS A 64 -17.68 34.17 3.62
CA HIS A 64 -17.78 34.54 2.21
C HIS A 64 -17.57 33.34 1.28
N ARG A 65 -18.38 33.22 0.22
CA ARG A 65 -18.34 32.09 -0.76
C ARG A 65 -16.94 31.77 -1.31
N ARG A 66 -16.10 32.79 -1.54
CA ARG A 66 -14.72 32.63 -2.05
C ARG A 66 -13.76 32.04 -0.99
N LEU A 67 -14.12 32.11 0.28
CA LEU A 67 -13.29 31.75 1.44
C LEU A 67 -13.71 30.43 2.10
N VAL A 68 -14.65 29.69 1.50
CA VAL A 68 -15.05 28.36 1.99
C VAL A 68 -13.87 27.39 2.11
N HIS A 69 -12.81 27.56 1.30
CA HIS A 69 -11.59 26.77 1.46
C HIS A 69 -10.88 27.02 2.80
N THR A 70 -10.86 28.28 3.25
CA THR A 70 -10.33 28.69 4.55
C THR A 70 -11.20 28.14 5.67
N MET A 71 -12.53 28.16 5.49
CA MET A 71 -13.48 27.54 6.43
C MET A 71 -13.24 26.03 6.57
N ILE A 72 -13.09 25.28 5.47
CA ILE A 72 -12.81 23.84 5.51
C ILE A 72 -11.51 23.56 6.27
N ALA A 73 -10.45 24.36 6.02
CA ALA A 73 -9.19 24.24 6.75
C ALA A 73 -9.32 24.59 8.24
N GLY A 74 -10.18 25.54 8.60
CA GLY A 74 -10.48 25.86 10.01
C GLY A 74 -11.33 24.79 10.69
N ALA A 75 -12.15 24.07 9.93
CA ALA A 75 -13.08 23.08 10.44
C ALA A 75 -12.46 21.78 10.94
N ILE A 76 -11.17 21.60 10.68
CA ILE A 76 -10.40 20.43 11.11
C ILE A 76 -10.31 20.40 12.63
N GLY A 77 -10.77 19.29 13.21
CA GLY A 77 -10.72 19.06 14.65
C GLY A 77 -11.75 19.85 15.46
N MET A 78 -12.64 20.61 14.80
CA MET A 78 -13.83 21.16 15.46
C MET A 78 -14.72 20.02 15.94
N GLN A 79 -15.19 20.13 17.19
CA GLN A 79 -16.08 19.12 17.78
C GLN A 79 -17.53 19.60 17.82
N VAL A 80 -17.71 20.92 17.96
CA VAL A 80 -19.00 21.61 17.94
C VAL A 80 -18.89 22.80 17.00
N VAL A 81 -19.99 23.15 16.35
CA VAL A 81 -20.12 24.36 15.55
C VAL A 81 -21.16 25.30 16.17
N LEU A 82 -20.80 26.55 16.34
CA LEU A 82 -21.69 27.66 16.63
C LEU A 82 -22.21 28.22 15.30
N LEU A 83 -23.40 27.78 14.89
CA LEU A 83 -24.05 28.21 13.66
C LEU A 83 -24.78 29.53 13.90
N VAL A 84 -24.33 30.59 13.25
CA VAL A 84 -24.85 31.94 13.42
C VAL A 84 -25.81 32.27 12.29
N VAL A 85 -27.07 32.52 12.66
CA VAL A 85 -28.16 32.86 11.75
C VAL A 85 -28.70 34.21 12.17
N ALA A 86 -28.82 35.16 11.26
CA ALA A 86 -29.40 36.46 11.59
C ALA A 86 -30.92 36.36 11.56
N ALA A 87 -31.59 36.90 12.58
CA ALA A 87 -33.05 36.84 12.71
C ALA A 87 -33.78 37.60 11.60
N ASP A 88 -33.13 38.58 10.98
CA ASP A 88 -33.65 39.38 9.86
C ASP A 88 -33.51 38.73 8.48
N GLU A 89 -32.59 37.76 8.33
CA GLU A 89 -32.28 37.13 7.03
C GLU A 89 -32.58 35.62 7.00
N GLY A 90 -32.66 34.96 8.15
CA GLY A 90 -32.89 33.51 8.23
C GLY A 90 -31.77 32.70 7.57
N VAL A 91 -32.12 31.55 7.00
CA VAL A 91 -31.13 30.62 6.42
C VAL A 91 -30.70 31.01 5.01
N MET A 92 -29.47 31.50 4.90
CA MET A 92 -28.87 31.94 3.64
C MET A 92 -28.01 30.87 2.93
N PRO A 93 -27.66 31.02 1.63
CA PRO A 93 -26.91 30.01 0.87
C PRO A 93 -25.58 29.59 1.50
N GLN A 94 -24.80 30.55 2.04
CA GLN A 94 -23.52 30.25 2.72
C GLN A 94 -23.73 29.46 4.02
N THR A 95 -24.85 29.68 4.72
CA THR A 95 -25.24 28.87 5.88
C THR A 95 -25.44 27.41 5.45
N ARG A 96 -26.12 27.16 4.32
CA ARG A 96 -26.30 25.81 3.75
C ARG A 96 -24.97 25.17 3.35
N GLU A 97 -24.09 25.93 2.69
CA GLU A 97 -22.74 25.46 2.31
C GLU A 97 -21.90 25.08 3.53
N HIS A 98 -21.93 25.91 4.59
CA HIS A 98 -21.19 25.63 5.82
C HIS A 98 -21.71 24.37 6.52
N VAL A 99 -23.04 24.22 6.64
CA VAL A 99 -23.65 23.03 7.23
C VAL A 99 -23.28 21.77 6.43
N ALA A 100 -23.31 21.84 5.09
CA ALA A 100 -22.89 20.72 4.24
C ALA A 100 -21.41 20.36 4.46
N ALA A 101 -20.51 21.35 4.53
CA ALA A 101 -19.10 21.10 4.82
C ALA A 101 -18.89 20.49 6.21
N CYS A 102 -19.59 20.99 7.24
CA CYS A 102 -19.51 20.45 8.59
C CYS A 102 -19.99 18.99 8.65
N GLU A 103 -21.07 18.65 7.93
CA GLU A 103 -21.55 17.27 7.82
C GLU A 103 -20.49 16.35 7.21
N LEU A 104 -19.89 16.76 6.10
CA LEU A 104 -18.88 15.98 5.38
C LEU A 104 -17.62 15.79 6.21
N LEU A 105 -17.27 16.76 7.05
CA LEU A 105 -16.18 16.68 8.02
C LEU A 105 -16.54 15.89 9.29
N GLY A 106 -17.79 15.43 9.41
CA GLY A 106 -18.24 14.55 10.49
C GLY A 106 -18.61 15.27 11.78
N ILE A 107 -18.77 16.60 11.75
CA ILE A 107 -19.26 17.37 12.89
C ILE A 107 -20.75 17.09 13.04
N ARG A 108 -21.18 16.71 14.24
CA ARG A 108 -22.57 16.30 14.51
C ARG A 108 -23.30 17.20 15.50
N ARG A 109 -22.58 17.99 16.30
CA ARG A 109 -23.18 18.85 17.32
C ARG A 109 -23.12 20.30 16.91
N VAL A 110 -24.26 20.96 16.98
CA VAL A 110 -24.42 22.36 16.57
C VAL A 110 -25.18 23.12 17.64
N LEU A 111 -24.68 24.28 18.02
CA LEU A 111 -25.47 25.29 18.70
C LEU A 111 -25.85 26.35 17.68
N VAL A 112 -27.13 26.56 17.44
CA VAL A 112 -27.63 27.63 16.58
C VAL A 112 -27.83 28.87 17.45
N ALA A 113 -27.06 29.92 17.16
CA ALA A 113 -27.28 31.24 17.70
C ALA A 113 -28.04 32.08 16.67
N VAL A 114 -29.33 32.29 16.92
CA VAL A 114 -30.13 33.26 16.16
C VAL A 114 -29.78 34.63 16.71
N THR A 115 -29.16 35.46 15.89
CA THR A 115 -28.56 36.74 16.25
C THR A 115 -29.38 37.91 15.73
N LYS A 116 -29.06 39.13 16.16
CA LYS A 116 -29.78 40.36 15.78
C LYS A 116 -31.27 40.35 16.18
N CYS A 117 -31.65 39.59 17.21
CA CYS A 117 -33.03 39.56 17.70
C CYS A 117 -33.53 40.95 18.16
N ASP A 118 -32.63 41.89 18.45
CA ASP A 118 -32.98 43.27 18.78
C ASP A 118 -33.51 44.09 17.58
N ARG A 119 -33.50 43.54 16.37
CA ARG A 119 -33.96 44.20 15.14
C ARG A 119 -35.32 43.71 14.65
N VAL A 120 -35.84 42.63 15.23
CA VAL A 120 -37.04 41.95 14.73
C VAL A 120 -37.93 41.53 15.89
N GLU A 121 -39.18 41.21 15.60
CA GLU A 121 -40.11 40.64 16.58
C GLU A 121 -39.73 39.19 16.90
N VAL A 122 -40.12 38.71 18.09
CA VAL A 122 -39.74 37.39 18.60
C VAL A 122 -40.22 36.25 17.69
N GLU A 123 -41.37 36.41 17.05
CA GLU A 123 -41.97 35.42 16.14
C GLU A 123 -41.08 35.20 14.90
N LEU A 124 -40.53 36.28 14.32
CA LEU A 124 -39.60 36.18 13.20
C LEU A 124 -38.27 35.53 13.61
N ALA A 125 -37.77 35.86 14.80
CA ALA A 125 -36.57 35.22 15.35
C ALA A 125 -36.77 33.71 15.60
N GLN A 126 -37.95 33.31 16.08
CA GLN A 126 -38.31 31.90 16.25
C GLN A 126 -38.37 31.18 14.90
N LEU A 127 -38.98 31.79 13.87
CA LEU A 127 -39.04 31.24 12.52
C LEU A 127 -37.64 31.00 11.94
N ALA A 128 -36.72 31.97 12.07
CA ALA A 128 -35.33 31.79 11.65
C ALA A 128 -34.64 30.62 12.38
N GLY A 129 -34.98 30.40 13.65
CA GLY A 129 -34.51 29.25 14.42
C GLY A 129 -35.10 27.91 13.95
N GLU A 130 -36.36 27.90 13.54
CA GLU A 130 -37.03 26.73 12.96
C GLU A 130 -36.44 26.37 11.59
N GLU A 131 -36.23 27.35 10.71
CA GLU A 131 -35.55 27.15 9.42
C GLU A 131 -34.15 26.55 9.60
N ALA A 132 -33.39 27.03 10.58
CA ALA A 132 -32.07 26.50 10.89
C ALA A 132 -32.14 25.05 11.39
N ARG A 133 -33.14 24.72 12.22
CA ARG A 133 -33.37 23.35 12.70
C ARG A 133 -33.80 22.42 11.56
N GLU A 134 -34.63 22.89 10.64
CA GLU A 134 -35.02 22.15 9.44
C GLU A 134 -33.80 21.88 8.54
N LEU A 135 -32.97 22.89 8.29
CA LEU A 135 -31.74 22.74 7.52
C LEU A 135 -30.82 21.68 8.13
N LEU A 136 -30.69 21.61 9.45
CA LEU A 136 -29.86 20.62 10.12
C LEU A 136 -30.51 19.23 10.05
N GLY A 137 -31.81 19.14 10.35
CA GLY A 137 -32.57 17.90 10.42
C GLY A 137 -31.99 16.89 11.41
N ALA A 138 -32.33 15.60 11.26
CA ALA A 138 -31.87 14.54 12.15
C ALA A 138 -30.36 14.20 12.04
N ARG A 139 -29.63 14.87 11.13
CA ARG A 139 -28.20 14.63 10.88
C ARG A 139 -27.32 15.26 11.96
N PHE A 140 -27.85 16.20 12.72
CA PHE A 140 -27.16 16.95 13.75
C PHE A 140 -27.95 16.96 15.06
N GLU A 141 -27.23 16.93 16.18
CA GLU A 141 -27.76 17.27 17.50
C GLU A 141 -27.69 18.79 17.63
N ALA A 142 -28.86 19.45 17.58
CA ALA A 142 -28.96 20.91 17.48
C ALA A 142 -29.77 21.52 18.64
N GLU A 143 -29.16 22.46 19.33
CA GLU A 143 -29.83 23.36 20.27
C GLU A 143 -29.94 24.75 19.65
N VAL A 144 -31.06 25.45 19.82
CA VAL A 144 -31.31 26.78 19.23
C VAL A 144 -31.49 27.79 20.35
N VAL A 145 -30.76 28.90 20.27
CA VAL A 145 -30.80 30.00 21.23
C VAL A 145 -30.97 31.32 20.49
N LEU A 146 -31.95 32.11 20.91
CA LEU A 146 -32.15 33.48 20.44
C LEU A 146 -31.25 34.42 21.24
N CYS A 147 -30.56 35.34 20.57
CA CYS A 147 -29.65 36.26 21.23
C CYS A 147 -29.41 37.57 20.47
N SER A 148 -28.87 38.55 21.17
CA SER A 148 -28.29 39.75 20.58
C SER A 148 -26.96 40.07 21.22
N ALA A 149 -25.91 40.08 20.40
CA ALA A 149 -24.58 40.53 20.82
C ALA A 149 -24.55 42.04 21.15
N ARG A 150 -25.55 42.82 20.70
CA ARG A 150 -25.64 44.26 20.98
C ARG A 150 -26.27 44.53 22.34
N THR A 151 -27.39 43.87 22.66
CA THR A 151 -28.11 44.09 23.93
C THR A 151 -27.57 43.20 25.06
N GLY A 152 -26.89 42.11 24.72
CA GLY A 152 -26.43 41.09 25.67
C GLY A 152 -27.48 40.01 25.97
N GLU A 153 -28.71 40.17 25.46
CA GLU A 153 -29.79 39.21 25.66
C GLU A 153 -29.45 37.85 25.05
N GLY A 154 -29.77 36.77 25.77
CA GLY A 154 -29.55 35.39 25.33
C GLY A 154 -28.08 34.95 25.31
N LEU A 155 -27.10 35.83 25.56
CA LEU A 155 -25.69 35.44 25.53
C LEU A 155 -25.36 34.38 26.58
N GLU A 156 -25.92 34.47 27.79
CA GLU A 156 -25.72 33.46 28.84
C GLU A 156 -26.29 32.09 28.44
N ALA A 157 -27.45 32.08 27.80
CA ALA A 157 -28.03 30.85 27.25
C ALA A 157 -27.15 30.26 26.16
N VAL A 158 -26.50 31.09 25.33
CA VAL A 158 -25.49 30.63 24.36
C VAL A 158 -24.28 30.02 25.09
N ARG A 159 -23.76 30.66 26.15
CA ARG A 159 -22.63 30.12 26.94
C ARG A 159 -22.95 28.72 27.47
N GLU A 160 -24.10 28.58 28.11
CA GLU A 160 -24.50 27.33 28.74
C GLU A 160 -24.85 26.26 27.70
N GLY A 161 -25.50 26.63 26.58
CA GLY A 161 -25.75 25.73 25.46
C GLY A 161 -24.46 25.18 24.85
N VAL A 162 -23.43 26.03 24.65
CA VAL A 162 -22.11 25.55 24.21
C VAL A 162 -21.51 24.62 25.25
N ARG A 163 -21.56 24.99 26.54
CA ARG A 163 -21.00 24.18 27.62
C ARG A 163 -21.62 22.78 27.67
N ARG A 164 -22.95 22.68 27.57
CA ARG A 164 -23.67 21.39 27.47
C ARG A 164 -23.24 20.59 26.25
N ALA A 165 -23.21 21.21 25.08
CA ALA A 165 -22.83 20.55 23.83
C ALA A 165 -21.40 19.96 23.91
N LEU A 166 -20.46 20.71 24.49
CA LEU A 166 -19.06 20.30 24.67
C LEU A 166 -18.91 19.20 25.73
N LEU A 167 -19.52 19.35 26.90
CA LEU A 167 -19.36 18.40 28.00
C LEU A 167 -19.96 17.03 27.69
N GLY A 168 -21.03 17.00 26.90
CA GLY A 168 -21.63 15.74 26.46
C GLY A 168 -20.83 15.00 25.37
N LEU A 169 -19.71 15.55 24.90
CA LEU A 169 -18.81 14.84 24.00
C LEU A 169 -18.07 13.74 24.76
N PRO A 170 -17.85 12.57 24.12
CA PRO A 170 -17.04 11.52 24.71
C PRO A 170 -15.63 12.02 25.02
N ALA A 171 -14.99 11.43 26.03
CA ALA A 171 -13.58 11.70 26.27
C ALA A 171 -12.77 11.30 25.04
N PRO A 172 -11.84 12.14 24.57
CA PRO A 172 -11.02 11.79 23.41
C PRO A 172 -10.17 10.55 23.73
N PRO A 173 -10.03 9.61 22.77
CA PRO A 173 -9.12 8.49 22.93
C PRO A 173 -7.69 9.02 23.12
N ARG A 174 -6.99 8.50 24.13
CA ARG A 174 -5.59 8.86 24.41
C ARG A 174 -4.59 8.02 23.60
N SER A 175 -5.07 7.00 22.90
CA SER A 175 -4.26 6.15 22.04
C SER A 175 -4.08 6.80 20.67
N GLY A 176 -2.93 6.56 20.04
CA GLY A 176 -2.61 7.06 18.70
C GLY A 176 -1.33 7.88 18.68
N SER A 177 -0.75 8.00 17.49
CA SER A 177 0.38 8.89 17.24
C SER A 177 -0.15 10.33 17.16
N PRO A 178 0.57 11.34 17.70
CA PRO A 178 0.14 12.72 17.55
C PRO A 178 0.02 13.07 16.07
N ARG A 179 -1.05 13.80 15.69
CA ARG A 179 -1.23 14.32 14.33
C ARG A 179 -1.73 15.75 14.37
N LEU A 180 -0.94 16.68 13.83
CA LEU A 180 -1.28 18.09 13.71
C LEU A 180 -1.11 18.55 12.26
N SER A 181 -2.19 19.08 11.68
CA SER A 181 -2.14 19.70 10.35
C SER A 181 -1.68 21.16 10.48
N VAL A 182 -0.59 21.52 9.80
CA VAL A 182 -0.02 22.88 9.86
C VAL A 182 -0.92 23.85 9.11
N ASP A 183 -1.37 24.91 9.77
CA ASP A 183 -2.16 26.00 9.17
C ASP A 183 -1.35 27.27 8.92
N ARG A 184 -0.36 27.55 9.76
CA ARG A 184 0.57 28.68 9.69
C ARG A 184 1.92 28.26 10.27
N ALA A 185 2.98 28.88 9.74
CA ALA A 185 4.33 28.80 10.29
C ALA A 185 4.91 30.20 10.38
N PHE A 186 5.69 30.48 11.42
CA PHE A 186 6.37 31.75 11.60
C PHE A 186 7.63 31.57 12.46
N SER A 187 8.53 32.55 12.43
CA SER A 187 9.72 32.56 13.27
C SER A 187 9.51 33.47 14.48
N VAL A 188 9.92 32.99 15.67
CA VAL A 188 9.93 33.77 16.90
C VAL A 188 11.38 33.99 17.32
N ARG A 189 11.76 35.27 17.50
CA ARG A 189 13.13 35.65 17.90
C ARG A 189 13.54 34.89 19.17
N GLY A 190 14.66 34.20 19.13
CA GLY A 190 15.20 33.40 20.24
C GLY A 190 14.62 31.99 20.37
N ALA A 191 13.40 31.73 19.90
CA ALA A 191 12.77 30.42 19.96
C ALA A 191 12.95 29.61 18.66
N GLY A 192 13.03 30.29 17.51
CA GLY A 192 13.14 29.68 16.18
C GLY A 192 11.78 29.48 15.51
N THR A 193 11.65 28.41 14.72
CA THR A 193 10.47 28.14 13.89
C THR A 193 9.32 27.57 14.72
N VAL A 194 8.16 28.23 14.67
CA VAL A 194 6.92 27.84 15.33
C VAL A 194 5.86 27.54 14.26
N VAL A 195 5.19 26.40 14.40
CA VAL A 195 4.01 26.04 13.61
C VAL A 195 2.76 26.07 14.47
N THR A 196 1.64 26.47 13.88
CA THR A 196 0.32 26.35 14.51
C THR A 196 -0.58 25.41 13.72
N GLY A 197 -1.47 24.75 14.44
CA GLY A 197 -2.49 23.88 13.87
C GLY A 197 -3.40 23.30 14.93
N THR A 198 -4.36 22.49 14.50
CA THR A 198 -5.18 21.69 15.41
C THR A 198 -4.57 20.30 15.53
N LEU A 199 -4.19 19.91 16.75
CA LEU A 199 -3.84 18.54 17.07
C LEU A 199 -5.14 17.73 17.03
N VAL A 200 -5.28 16.81 16.07
CA VAL A 200 -6.53 16.04 15.85
C VAL A 200 -6.52 14.66 16.50
N GLU A 201 -5.33 14.14 16.79
CA GLU A 201 -5.13 12.84 17.43
C GLU A 201 -3.87 12.85 18.28
N GLY A 202 -3.84 11.97 19.29
CA GLY A 202 -2.69 11.69 20.13
C GLY A 202 -2.36 12.80 21.13
N GLU A 203 -1.17 12.66 21.71
CA GLU A 203 -0.61 13.57 22.70
C GLU A 203 0.80 13.99 22.28
N VAL A 204 1.12 15.27 22.49
CA VAL A 204 2.45 15.82 22.29
C VAL A 204 2.99 16.35 23.60
N THR A 205 4.21 15.96 23.94
CA THR A 205 4.96 16.45 25.10
C THR A 205 6.20 17.25 24.67
N VAL A 206 6.61 18.22 25.48
CA VAL A 206 7.87 18.95 25.24
C VAL A 206 9.05 17.97 25.28
N GLY A 207 9.94 18.06 24.29
CA GLY A 207 11.08 17.17 24.10
C GLY A 207 10.78 15.93 23.24
N GLN A 208 9.51 15.68 22.88
CA GLN A 208 9.15 14.52 22.08
C GLN A 208 9.73 14.60 20.66
N ALA A 209 10.26 13.46 20.20
CA ALA A 209 10.66 13.26 18.81
C ALA A 209 9.43 13.22 17.91
N LEU A 210 9.46 14.02 16.85
CA LEU A 210 8.37 14.18 15.89
C LEU A 210 8.92 14.14 14.47
N TYR A 211 8.02 14.09 13.50
CA TYR A 211 8.33 14.14 12.08
C TYR A 211 7.50 15.23 11.43
N LEU A 212 8.17 16.10 10.67
CA LEU A 212 7.54 16.97 9.69
C LEU A 212 7.37 16.16 8.41
N VAL A 213 6.13 15.99 7.96
CA VAL A 213 5.81 15.26 6.74
C VAL A 213 5.19 16.23 5.76
N GLY A 214 5.86 16.41 4.63
CA GLY A 214 5.39 17.23 3.51
C GLY A 214 5.55 16.50 2.18
N GLU A 215 5.57 17.24 1.08
CA GLU A 215 5.72 16.65 -0.27
C GLU A 215 7.04 15.89 -0.46
N GLN A 216 8.09 16.29 0.27
CA GLN A 216 9.43 15.70 0.22
C GLN A 216 9.58 14.44 1.08
N GLY A 217 8.53 14.04 1.81
CA GLY A 217 8.58 12.91 2.75
C GLY A 217 8.70 13.34 4.20
N ALA A 218 9.05 12.39 5.07
CA ALA A 218 9.21 12.60 6.50
C ALA A 218 10.62 13.09 6.85
N ARG A 219 10.70 14.17 7.63
CA ARG A 219 11.93 14.73 8.21
C ARG A 219 11.82 14.71 9.73
N ALA A 220 12.83 14.14 10.38
CA ALA A 220 12.90 14.13 11.84
C ALA A 220 13.01 15.55 12.41
N THR A 221 12.25 15.81 13.48
CA THR A 221 12.23 17.06 14.23
C THR A 221 11.86 16.76 15.69
N GLY A 222 11.57 17.78 16.50
CA GLY A 222 11.12 17.61 17.88
C GLY A 222 10.41 18.82 18.43
N ALA A 223 9.56 18.62 19.44
CA ALA A 223 8.81 19.67 20.10
C ALA A 223 9.66 20.39 21.17
N ARG A 224 10.34 21.49 20.82
CA ARG A 224 11.15 22.28 21.77
C ARG A 224 10.31 23.04 22.79
N GLY A 225 9.08 23.38 22.44
CA GLY A 225 8.15 24.08 23.31
C GLY A 225 6.74 24.02 22.73
N LEU A 226 5.76 24.03 23.62
CA LEU A 226 4.34 23.92 23.29
C LEU A 226 3.59 25.10 23.90
N HIS A 227 2.71 25.72 23.12
CA HIS A 227 1.83 26.78 23.64
C HIS A 227 0.38 26.53 23.23
N VAL A 228 -0.52 26.75 24.18
CA VAL A 228 -1.97 26.78 23.98
C VAL A 228 -2.43 28.16 24.42
N HIS A 229 -3.06 28.92 23.53
CA HIS A 229 -3.54 30.28 23.82
C HIS A 229 -2.43 31.20 24.40
N ASP A 230 -1.25 31.19 23.77
CA ASP A 230 -0.07 31.93 24.18
C ASP A 230 0.49 31.58 25.57
N GLN A 231 -0.03 30.52 26.21
CA GLN A 231 0.49 29.98 27.47
C GLN A 231 1.34 28.74 27.21
N ALA A 232 2.54 28.70 27.79
CA ALA A 232 3.42 27.56 27.72
C ALA A 232 2.81 26.35 28.47
N VAL A 233 2.86 25.18 27.83
CA VAL A 233 2.38 23.92 28.41
C VAL A 233 3.45 22.83 28.27
N SER A 234 3.47 21.87 29.19
CA SER A 234 4.38 20.71 29.11
C SER A 234 3.85 19.60 28.19
N ALA A 235 2.53 19.51 28.04
CA ALA A 235 1.84 18.53 27.21
C ALA A 235 0.52 19.07 26.66
N ALA A 236 0.11 18.55 25.50
CA ALA A 236 -1.17 18.85 24.87
C ALA A 236 -1.79 17.57 24.31
N VAL A 237 -3.08 17.37 24.57
CA VAL A 237 -3.86 16.20 24.15
C VAL A 237 -4.90 16.63 23.12
N ALA A 238 -5.11 15.81 22.09
CA ALA A 238 -6.12 16.08 21.08
C ALA A 238 -7.56 16.03 21.64
N PRO A 239 -8.50 16.79 21.08
CA PRO A 239 -8.27 17.88 20.13
C PRO A 239 -7.86 19.18 20.84
N THR A 240 -6.77 19.80 20.40
CA THR A 240 -6.31 21.09 20.96
C THR A 240 -5.66 21.91 19.87
N ARG A 241 -5.98 23.21 19.80
CA ARG A 241 -5.21 24.14 18.96
C ARG A 241 -3.87 24.42 19.62
N LEU A 242 -2.79 24.09 18.91
CA LEU A 242 -1.45 24.01 19.47
C LEU A 242 -0.45 24.78 18.62
N ALA A 243 0.42 25.53 19.28
CA ALA A 243 1.64 26.06 18.71
C ALA A 243 2.82 25.17 19.13
N ILE A 244 3.62 24.70 18.18
CA ILE A 244 4.79 23.86 18.42
C ILE A 244 6.03 24.60 17.92
N ASN A 245 7.00 24.83 18.81
CA ASN A 245 8.35 25.22 18.43
C ASN A 245 9.11 23.98 17.96
N LEU A 246 9.48 23.93 16.68
CA LEU A 246 10.12 22.78 16.04
C LEU A 246 11.65 22.88 16.10
N ALA A 247 12.33 21.75 16.31
CA ALA A 247 13.78 21.64 16.24
C ALA A 247 14.29 21.44 14.81
N GLY A 248 15.31 22.21 14.39
CA GLY A 248 16.09 21.92 13.18
C GLY A 248 15.32 22.04 11.85
N VAL A 249 14.26 22.86 11.81
CA VAL A 249 13.43 23.08 10.61
C VAL A 249 13.42 24.57 10.27
N GLY A 250 13.79 24.91 9.03
CA GLY A 250 13.69 26.26 8.47
C GLY A 250 12.25 26.65 8.14
N LEU A 251 11.96 27.96 8.11
CA LEU A 251 10.62 28.45 7.79
C LEU A 251 10.24 28.21 6.31
N ASP A 252 11.24 28.25 5.44
CA ASP A 252 11.16 27.98 3.99
C ASP A 252 10.83 26.52 3.65
N GLU A 253 11.07 25.60 4.60
CA GLU A 253 10.75 24.19 4.45
C GLU A 253 9.28 23.88 4.74
N LEU A 254 8.58 24.80 5.40
CA LEU A 254 7.23 24.58 5.93
C LEU A 254 6.16 25.15 5.01
N HIS A 255 5.17 24.32 4.71
CA HIS A 255 4.04 24.69 3.87
C HIS A 255 2.73 24.37 4.59
N ARG A 256 1.70 25.18 4.31
CA ARG A 256 0.34 24.81 4.73
C ARG A 256 -0.05 23.48 4.08
N GLY A 257 -0.56 22.57 4.90
CA GLY A 257 -0.91 21.22 4.49
C GLY A 257 0.15 20.17 4.87
N ASP A 258 1.31 20.59 5.35
CA ASP A 258 2.26 19.69 6.01
C ASP A 258 1.67 19.17 7.33
N VAL A 259 2.12 18.00 7.75
CA VAL A 259 1.65 17.33 8.96
C VAL A 259 2.81 17.12 9.92
N ILE A 260 2.61 17.49 11.18
CA ILE A 260 3.48 17.08 12.28
C ILE A 260 2.91 15.81 12.89
N THR A 261 3.73 14.75 12.93
CA THR A 261 3.30 13.45 13.48
C THR A 261 4.39 12.72 14.25
N GLY A 262 4.02 11.82 15.15
CA GLY A 262 4.94 10.84 15.74
C GLY A 262 5.28 9.66 14.80
N GLU A 263 4.64 9.57 13.64
CA GLU A 263 4.80 8.44 12.72
C GLU A 263 5.97 8.65 11.74
N ALA A 264 7.08 7.96 12.00
CA ALA A 264 8.28 7.98 11.15
C ALA A 264 8.05 7.48 9.71
N HIS A 265 6.99 6.69 9.50
CA HIS A 265 6.69 6.05 8.22
C HIS A 265 5.58 6.73 7.43
N ALA A 266 5.04 7.84 7.96
CA ALA A 266 4.08 8.65 7.23
C ALA A 266 4.76 9.18 5.95
N ALA A 267 4.06 9.06 4.82
CA ALA A 267 4.57 9.42 3.52
C ALA A 267 3.49 10.13 2.71
N PRO A 268 3.86 11.04 1.80
CA PRO A 268 2.89 11.67 0.93
C PRO A 268 2.47 10.69 -0.18
N THR A 269 1.25 10.85 -0.70
CA THR A 269 0.68 10.00 -1.74
C THR A 269 0.03 10.81 -2.86
N ARG A 270 0.02 10.23 -4.07
CA ARG A 270 -0.72 10.77 -5.22
C ARG A 270 -1.99 9.99 -5.56
N LEU A 271 -2.27 8.95 -4.78
CA LEU A 271 -3.38 8.06 -5.02
C LEU A 271 -4.03 7.74 -3.69
N VAL A 272 -5.34 7.92 -3.59
CA VAL A 272 -6.10 7.51 -2.42
C VAL A 272 -7.38 6.83 -2.87
N ASP A 273 -7.79 5.80 -2.14
CA ASP A 273 -9.13 5.24 -2.30
C ASP A 273 -10.02 5.73 -1.17
N VAL A 274 -11.25 6.08 -1.52
CA VAL A 274 -12.17 6.82 -0.65
C VAL A 274 -13.57 6.22 -0.70
N LEU A 275 -14.29 6.39 0.41
CA LEU A 275 -15.74 6.26 0.45
C LEU A 275 -16.33 7.66 0.29
N LEU A 276 -16.93 7.92 -0.88
CA LEU A 276 -17.39 9.24 -1.29
C LEU A 276 -18.91 9.32 -1.22
N ARG A 277 -19.43 10.32 -0.50
CA ARG A 277 -20.84 10.71 -0.53
C ARG A 277 -21.02 11.83 -1.55
N PRO A 278 -21.69 11.57 -2.68
CA PRO A 278 -21.93 12.61 -3.69
C PRO A 278 -22.89 13.66 -3.13
N GLY A 279 -22.64 14.93 -3.47
CA GLY A 279 -23.61 16.03 -3.33
C GLY A 279 -24.33 16.34 -4.66
N GLY A 280 -24.05 15.54 -5.70
CA GLY A 280 -24.56 15.67 -7.06
C GLY A 280 -23.94 14.60 -7.96
N GLU A 281 -24.08 14.76 -9.29
CA GLU A 281 -23.60 13.77 -10.25
C GLU A 281 -22.07 13.56 -10.17
N LEU A 282 -21.64 12.28 -10.11
CA LEU A 282 -20.24 11.91 -10.07
C LEU A 282 -19.80 11.19 -11.35
N ARG A 283 -19.11 11.90 -12.24
CA ARG A 283 -18.62 11.34 -13.51
C ARG A 283 -17.21 10.75 -13.39
N HIS A 284 -16.96 9.65 -14.09
CA HIS A 284 -15.61 9.09 -14.20
C HIS A 284 -14.68 10.08 -14.91
N GLY A 285 -13.49 10.29 -14.36
CA GLY A 285 -12.51 11.24 -14.89
C GLY A 285 -12.77 12.70 -14.54
N MET A 286 -13.85 13.04 -13.83
CA MET A 286 -14.16 14.41 -13.42
C MET A 286 -13.01 15.05 -12.64
N ALA A 287 -12.68 16.31 -12.98
CA ALA A 287 -11.77 17.14 -12.21
C ALA A 287 -12.48 17.82 -11.03
N ALA A 288 -11.86 17.73 -9.85
CA ALA A 288 -12.33 18.38 -8.63
C ALA A 288 -11.15 18.97 -7.82
N GLN A 289 -11.48 19.76 -6.81
CA GLN A 289 -10.54 20.21 -5.78
C GLN A 289 -10.77 19.41 -4.50
N LEU A 290 -9.74 18.68 -4.06
CA LEU A 290 -9.73 17.96 -2.80
C LEU A 290 -9.23 18.85 -1.68
N TYR A 291 -9.99 18.85 -0.58
CA TYR A 291 -9.61 19.44 0.71
C TYR A 291 -9.54 18.34 1.76
N VAL A 292 -8.38 18.15 2.37
CA VAL A 292 -8.14 17.16 3.42
C VAL A 292 -7.12 17.71 4.39
N GLY A 293 -7.45 17.69 5.69
CA GLY A 293 -6.71 18.52 6.65
C GLY A 293 -6.62 19.96 6.14
N THR A 294 -5.47 20.61 6.37
CA THR A 294 -5.22 21.98 5.89
C THR A 294 -4.72 22.01 4.43
N ALA A 295 -4.59 20.84 3.80
CA ALA A 295 -4.05 20.67 2.47
C ALA A 295 -5.12 20.74 1.39
N ARG A 296 -4.68 21.14 0.19
CA ARG A 296 -5.48 21.10 -1.03
C ARG A 296 -4.72 20.51 -2.22
N SER A 297 -5.43 19.85 -3.12
CA SER A 297 -4.91 19.43 -4.43
C SER A 297 -6.04 19.31 -5.46
N SER A 298 -5.74 19.66 -6.71
CA SER A 298 -6.56 19.21 -7.85
C SER A 298 -6.53 17.68 -7.92
N VAL A 299 -7.67 17.07 -8.24
CA VAL A 299 -7.82 15.62 -8.36
C VAL A 299 -8.62 15.22 -9.59
N ARG A 300 -8.37 14.00 -10.07
CA ARG A 300 -9.24 13.28 -11.03
C ARG A 300 -9.91 12.11 -10.32
N VAL A 301 -11.24 12.03 -10.41
CA VAL A 301 -12.05 11.01 -9.75
C VAL A 301 -12.20 9.78 -10.65
N ALA A 302 -11.87 8.59 -10.16
CA ALA A 302 -12.09 7.33 -10.84
C ALA A 302 -13.03 6.45 -10.02
N ARG A 303 -14.21 6.15 -10.57
CA ARG A 303 -15.22 5.27 -9.97
C ARG A 303 -14.70 3.83 -9.83
N LEU A 304 -14.91 3.22 -8.67
CA LEU A 304 -14.49 1.83 -8.35
C LEU A 304 -15.67 0.90 -8.01
N ASP A 305 -16.87 1.47 -7.91
CA ASP A 305 -18.12 0.81 -7.57
C ASP A 305 -18.70 -0.06 -8.71
N ARG A 306 -18.45 0.29 -9.98
CA ARG A 306 -19.05 -0.37 -11.16
C ARG A 306 -18.11 -1.33 -11.91
N SER A 307 -18.63 -2.48 -12.38
CA SER A 307 -17.95 -3.33 -13.36
C SER A 307 -18.02 -2.70 -14.77
N ALA A 308 -17.12 -3.10 -15.68
CA ALA A 308 -17.13 -2.58 -17.06
C ALA A 308 -18.35 -3.06 -17.88
N GLU A 309 -18.99 -4.15 -17.44
CA GLU A 309 -20.18 -4.75 -18.07
C GLU A 309 -21.46 -4.07 -17.58
N GLU A 310 -21.57 -3.80 -16.27
CA GLU A 310 -22.67 -3.02 -15.66
C GLU A 310 -22.75 -1.59 -16.22
N SER A 311 -21.62 -1.04 -16.66
CA SER A 311 -21.55 0.30 -17.24
C SER A 311 -22.21 0.41 -18.63
N ARG A 312 -22.39 -0.70 -19.36
CA ARG A 312 -22.92 -0.71 -20.74
C ARG A 312 -24.41 -1.04 -20.82
N GLU A 313 -24.95 -1.75 -19.84
CA GLU A 313 -26.36 -2.16 -19.84
C GLU A 313 -27.29 -1.07 -19.27
N GLU A 314 -26.79 -0.21 -18.37
CA GLU A 314 -27.59 0.85 -17.71
C GLU A 314 -27.58 2.21 -18.42
N GLU A 315 -26.66 2.46 -19.36
CA GLU A 315 -26.73 3.64 -20.26
C GLU A 315 -28.05 3.68 -21.06
N SER A 316 -28.82 2.58 -21.07
CA SER A 316 -30.12 2.45 -21.73
C SER A 316 -31.35 2.53 -20.79
N ARG A 317 -31.18 2.73 -19.47
CA ARG A 317 -32.29 2.63 -18.48
C ARG A 317 -32.39 3.73 -17.41
N GLU A 318 -31.64 4.82 -17.48
CA GLU A 318 -31.67 5.89 -16.45
C GLU A 318 -32.51 7.11 -16.88
N GLU A 319 -33.84 7.07 -16.71
CA GLU A 319 -34.67 8.30 -16.60
C GLU A 319 -35.63 8.34 -15.38
N GLU A 320 -35.79 7.27 -14.59
CA GLU A 320 -36.84 7.25 -13.53
C GLU A 320 -36.39 7.02 -12.07
N ASN A 321 -35.10 6.79 -11.77
CA ASN A 321 -34.66 6.48 -10.38
C ASN A 321 -33.49 7.34 -9.82
N VAL A 322 -33.25 8.51 -10.41
CA VAL A 322 -32.10 9.38 -10.14
C VAL A 322 -32.04 9.86 -8.67
N ALA A 323 -33.17 10.20 -8.04
CA ALA A 323 -33.18 10.86 -6.73
C ALA A 323 -32.85 9.95 -5.51
N ARG A 324 -33.02 8.62 -5.61
CA ARG A 324 -32.72 7.68 -4.49
C ARG A 324 -31.31 7.11 -4.54
N GLU A 325 -30.62 7.18 -5.68
CA GLU A 325 -29.26 6.66 -5.86
C GLU A 325 -28.14 7.70 -5.64
N GLU A 326 -28.47 8.99 -5.66
CA GLU A 326 -27.50 10.10 -5.54
C GLU A 326 -26.89 10.23 -4.13
N ALA A 327 -27.57 9.73 -3.09
CA ALA A 327 -27.11 9.87 -1.70
C ALA A 327 -26.31 8.67 -1.16
N ARG A 328 -26.19 7.55 -1.91
CA ARG A 328 -25.45 6.39 -1.41
C ARG A 328 -23.94 6.63 -1.47
N PRO A 329 -23.18 6.27 -0.42
CA PRO A 329 -21.73 6.29 -0.47
C PRO A 329 -21.20 5.40 -1.61
N ARG A 330 -20.27 5.91 -2.40
CA ARG A 330 -19.65 5.23 -3.55
C ARG A 330 -18.16 5.06 -3.34
N LEU A 331 -17.63 3.93 -3.78
CA LEU A 331 -16.19 3.69 -3.80
C LEU A 331 -15.54 4.43 -4.97
N ALA A 332 -14.53 5.24 -4.66
CA ALA A 332 -13.80 5.99 -5.68
C ALA A 332 -12.30 6.01 -5.38
N ARG A 333 -11.52 6.29 -6.43
CA ARG A 333 -10.09 6.53 -6.38
C ARG A 333 -9.81 7.96 -6.81
N LEU A 334 -9.11 8.72 -5.99
CA LEU A 334 -8.68 10.07 -6.32
C LEU A 334 -7.22 10.03 -6.75
N ARG A 335 -6.94 10.56 -7.94
CA ARG A 335 -5.58 10.80 -8.43
C ARG A 335 -5.24 12.26 -8.19
N LEU A 336 -4.25 12.52 -7.35
CA LEU A 336 -3.88 13.86 -6.94
C LEU A 336 -2.80 14.43 -7.88
N ALA A 337 -2.97 15.69 -8.27
CA ALA A 337 -2.00 16.41 -9.10
C ALA A 337 -0.66 16.58 -8.37
N ARG A 338 -0.71 16.92 -7.07
CA ARG A 338 0.46 16.99 -6.18
C ARG A 338 0.35 15.97 -5.05
N PRO A 339 1.47 15.50 -4.48
CA PRO A 339 1.43 14.49 -3.45
C PRO A 339 0.97 15.15 -2.14
N LEU A 340 0.05 14.53 -1.40
CA LEU A 340 -0.44 15.03 -0.11
C LEU A 340 -0.19 14.00 0.99
N VAL A 341 -0.01 14.47 2.22
CA VAL A 341 0.01 13.61 3.40
C VAL A 341 -1.43 13.38 3.83
N VAL A 342 -1.84 12.12 3.80
CA VAL A 342 -3.22 11.70 4.08
C VAL A 342 -3.15 10.39 4.82
N PHE A 343 -4.06 10.20 5.77
CA PHE A 343 -4.16 8.99 6.55
C PHE A 343 -5.51 8.32 6.28
N GLY A 344 -5.59 7.01 6.52
CA GLY A 344 -6.89 6.36 6.60
C GLY A 344 -7.76 7.03 7.65
N GLY A 345 -9.07 7.06 7.41
CA GLY A 345 -10.05 7.68 8.32
C GLY A 345 -10.17 9.19 8.19
N ASP A 346 -9.23 9.86 7.52
CA ASP A 346 -9.31 11.30 7.31
C ASP A 346 -10.57 11.66 6.53
N ARG A 347 -11.26 12.70 7.01
CA ARG A 347 -12.42 13.28 6.33
C ARG A 347 -11.96 14.26 5.27
N PHE A 348 -12.67 14.32 4.16
CA PHE A 348 -12.35 15.24 3.06
C PHE A 348 -13.60 15.83 2.43
N VAL A 349 -13.41 16.96 1.75
CA VAL A 349 -14.43 17.65 0.95
C VAL A 349 -13.93 17.76 -0.49
N LEU A 350 -14.82 17.49 -1.46
CA LEU A 350 -14.59 17.75 -2.88
C LEU A 350 -15.39 18.98 -3.31
N ARG A 351 -14.73 19.87 -4.06
CA ARG A 351 -15.40 21.02 -4.68
C ARG A 351 -15.16 21.05 -6.19
N GLY A 352 -16.07 21.72 -6.89
CA GLY A 352 -16.01 21.90 -8.33
C GLY A 352 -14.71 22.57 -8.77
N SER A 353 -14.20 22.13 -9.92
CA SER A 353 -13.11 22.78 -10.63
C SER A 353 -13.67 23.58 -11.80
N GLU A 354 -12.99 24.64 -12.24
CA GLU A 354 -13.42 25.49 -13.36
C GLU A 354 -13.67 24.73 -14.68
N VAL A 355 -13.19 23.49 -14.80
CA VAL A 355 -13.26 22.68 -16.02
C VAL A 355 -14.53 21.86 -16.13
N ASP A 356 -14.91 21.13 -15.07
CA ASP A 356 -15.92 20.06 -15.16
C ASP A 356 -17.18 20.32 -14.29
N ALA A 357 -17.16 21.34 -13.43
CA ALA A 357 -18.26 21.66 -12.52
C ALA A 357 -18.28 23.15 -12.12
N PRO A 358 -19.38 23.71 -11.56
CA PRO A 358 -19.37 25.09 -11.10
C PRO A 358 -18.25 25.32 -10.08
N SER A 359 -17.33 26.24 -10.40
CA SER A 359 -16.18 26.55 -9.54
C SER A 359 -16.65 26.94 -8.14
N GLY A 360 -16.23 26.16 -7.13
CA GLY A 360 -16.59 26.39 -5.74
C GLY A 360 -17.85 25.66 -5.24
N ALA A 361 -18.66 25.01 -6.06
CA ALA A 361 -19.75 24.17 -5.52
C ALA A 361 -19.18 22.99 -4.72
N VAL A 362 -19.80 22.61 -3.61
CA VAL A 362 -19.46 21.36 -2.89
C VAL A 362 -20.02 20.19 -3.68
N LEU A 363 -19.14 19.35 -4.23
CA LEU A 363 -19.53 18.17 -5.03
C LEU A 363 -19.81 16.94 -4.17
N GLY A 364 -19.40 16.98 -2.91
CA GLY A 364 -19.50 15.87 -1.98
C GLY A 364 -18.27 15.82 -1.07
N GLY A 365 -18.13 14.70 -0.37
CA GLY A 365 -17.02 14.47 0.55
C GLY A 365 -17.13 13.09 1.16
N GLY A 366 -16.26 12.77 2.10
CA GLY A 366 -16.28 11.43 2.67
C GLY A 366 -15.06 11.10 3.50
N THR A 367 -14.67 9.83 3.46
CA THR A 367 -13.59 9.29 4.28
C THR A 367 -12.55 8.60 3.42
N VAL A 368 -11.27 8.81 3.73
CA VAL A 368 -10.16 8.06 3.13
C VAL A 368 -10.17 6.64 3.66
N LEU A 369 -10.31 5.65 2.76
CA LEU A 369 -10.26 4.23 3.11
C LEU A 369 -8.84 3.68 3.00
N ASP A 370 -8.09 4.10 1.98
CA ASP A 370 -6.71 3.68 1.80
C ASP A 370 -5.86 4.85 1.31
N ALA A 371 -4.92 5.28 2.16
CA ALA A 371 -4.01 6.38 1.85
C ALA A 371 -2.90 5.97 0.85
N HIS A 372 -2.55 4.68 0.79
CA HIS A 372 -1.49 4.18 -0.11
C HIS A 372 -1.97 2.94 -0.87
N PRO A 373 -3.00 3.07 -1.71
CA PRO A 373 -3.52 1.97 -2.50
C PRO A 373 -2.53 1.58 -3.60
N PRO A 374 -2.48 0.29 -4.00
CA PRO A 374 -1.62 -0.16 -5.08
C PRO A 374 -2.07 0.43 -6.43
N ARG A 375 -1.07 0.71 -7.28
CA ARG A 375 -1.30 1.30 -8.61
C ARG A 375 -2.11 0.39 -9.54
N VAL A 376 -1.81 -0.91 -9.56
CA VAL A 376 -2.42 -1.89 -10.49
C VAL A 376 -2.73 -3.19 -9.77
N ARG A 377 -4.01 -3.59 -9.73
CA ARG A 377 -4.50 -4.88 -9.24
C ARG A 377 -5.81 -5.27 -9.95
N PRO A 378 -6.18 -6.56 -9.96
CA PRO A 378 -7.50 -7.00 -10.45
C PRO A 378 -8.61 -6.27 -9.69
N ARG A 379 -9.57 -5.68 -10.43
CA ARG A 379 -10.66 -4.88 -9.86
C ARG A 379 -11.44 -5.63 -8.77
N ALA A 380 -11.70 -6.92 -8.99
CA ALA A 380 -12.43 -7.77 -8.03
C ALA A 380 -11.72 -7.87 -6.66
N ARG A 381 -10.40 -8.10 -6.64
CA ARG A 381 -9.62 -8.14 -5.39
C ARG A 381 -9.62 -6.79 -4.69
N ARG A 382 -9.48 -5.71 -5.46
CA ARG A 382 -9.48 -4.36 -4.88
C ARG A 382 -10.83 -4.00 -4.27
N ARG A 383 -11.94 -4.39 -4.91
CA ARG A 383 -13.29 -4.19 -4.38
C ARG A 383 -13.49 -4.91 -3.03
N ALA A 384 -13.03 -6.15 -2.91
CA ALA A 384 -13.10 -6.89 -1.65
C ALA A 384 -12.33 -6.21 -0.51
N VAL A 385 -11.13 -5.69 -0.80
CA VAL A 385 -10.34 -4.91 0.17
C VAL A 385 -11.07 -3.63 0.59
N LEU A 386 -11.65 -2.89 -0.36
CA LEU A 386 -12.37 -1.65 -0.06
C LEU A 386 -13.66 -1.89 0.72
N GLN A 387 -14.37 -2.97 0.43
CA GLN A 387 -15.54 -3.37 1.21
C GLN A 387 -15.14 -3.73 2.65
N ALA A 388 -14.04 -4.48 2.83
CA ALA A 388 -13.50 -4.76 4.17
C ALA A 388 -13.05 -3.48 4.90
N LEU A 389 -12.42 -2.53 4.20
CA LEU A 389 -12.04 -1.24 4.79
C LEU A 389 -13.24 -0.38 5.20
N SER A 390 -14.37 -0.50 4.49
CA SER A 390 -15.58 0.28 4.75
C SER A 390 -16.45 -0.31 5.86
N GLU A 391 -16.59 -1.64 5.90
CA GLU A 391 -17.61 -2.33 6.71
C GLU A 391 -17.06 -3.54 7.50
N GLY A 392 -15.80 -3.91 7.26
CA GLY A 392 -15.20 -5.11 7.83
C GLY A 392 -14.66 -4.93 9.25
N SER A 393 -14.49 -6.06 9.96
CA SER A 393 -13.77 -6.09 11.23
C SER A 393 -12.28 -5.81 11.01
N ALA A 394 -11.57 -5.33 12.05
CA ALA A 394 -10.12 -5.12 12.01
C ALA A 394 -9.36 -6.34 11.46
N SER A 395 -9.73 -7.56 11.90
CA SER A 395 -9.12 -8.81 11.43
C SER A 395 -9.40 -9.10 9.96
N THR A 396 -10.63 -8.89 9.49
CA THR A 396 -11.00 -9.05 8.07
C THR A 396 -10.21 -8.09 7.19
N THR A 397 -10.12 -6.83 7.60
CA THR A 397 -9.41 -5.77 6.88
C THR A 397 -7.92 -6.06 6.77
N VAL A 398 -7.28 -6.41 7.89
CA VAL A 398 -5.86 -6.76 7.93
C VAL A 398 -5.56 -7.98 7.05
N LEU A 399 -6.40 -9.02 7.11
CA LEU A 399 -6.25 -10.19 6.27
C LEU A 399 -6.33 -9.85 4.78
N GLN A 400 -7.32 -9.05 4.36
CA GLN A 400 -7.48 -8.63 2.97
C GLN A 400 -6.29 -7.80 2.47
N LEU A 401 -5.75 -6.90 3.30
CA LEU A 401 -4.56 -6.11 2.95
C LEU A 401 -3.31 -7.00 2.78
N ILE A 402 -3.12 -7.99 3.65
CA ILE A 402 -2.00 -8.95 3.55
C ILE A 402 -2.17 -9.83 2.29
N GLN A 403 -3.40 -10.28 1.99
CA GLN A 403 -3.70 -11.05 0.79
C GLN A 403 -3.49 -10.23 -0.49
N GLU A 404 -3.75 -8.92 -0.47
CA GLU A 404 -3.50 -8.03 -1.61
C GLU A 404 -2.00 -7.82 -1.90
N ALA A 405 -1.19 -7.82 -0.85
CA ALA A 405 0.27 -7.70 -0.94
C ALA A 405 0.95 -9.01 -1.38
N ALA A 406 0.28 -10.15 -1.21
CA ALA A 406 0.79 -11.46 -1.58
C ALA A 406 1.26 -11.52 -3.06
N PRO A 407 2.34 -12.27 -3.35
CA PRO A 407 3.07 -13.16 -2.45
C PRO A 407 4.13 -12.46 -1.57
N ARG A 408 4.24 -11.12 -1.60
CA ARG A 408 5.17 -10.39 -0.74
C ARG A 408 4.59 -10.23 0.67
N PRO A 409 5.44 -10.31 1.71
CA PRO A 409 4.99 -9.99 3.05
C PRO A 409 4.73 -8.49 3.20
N LEU A 410 3.84 -8.17 4.13
CA LEU A 410 3.49 -6.79 4.45
C LEU A 410 3.96 -6.46 5.87
N ALA A 411 4.79 -5.42 5.98
CA ALA A 411 5.30 -4.95 7.27
C ALA A 411 4.23 -4.20 8.07
N ARG A 412 4.38 -4.15 9.39
CA ARG A 412 3.44 -3.47 10.30
C ARG A 412 3.28 -1.99 9.94
N ALA A 413 4.40 -1.34 9.67
CA ALA A 413 4.43 0.06 9.26
C ALA A 413 3.62 0.34 7.99
N ALA A 414 3.70 -0.57 7.01
CA ALA A 414 2.95 -0.46 5.76
C ALA A 414 1.45 -0.70 5.95
N LEU A 415 1.05 -1.53 6.94
CA LEU A 415 -0.35 -1.68 7.33
C LEU A 415 -0.88 -0.41 8.00
N ALA A 416 -0.14 0.12 8.97
CA ALA A 416 -0.51 1.33 9.71
C ALA A 416 -0.64 2.56 8.80
N ALA A 417 0.25 2.72 7.81
CA ALA A 417 0.21 3.85 6.89
C ALA A 417 -1.04 3.84 5.98
N ARG A 418 -1.65 2.67 5.72
CA ARG A 418 -2.73 2.54 4.73
C ARG A 418 -4.12 2.87 5.28
N PHE A 419 -4.41 2.52 6.53
CA PHE A 419 -5.78 2.61 7.09
C PHE A 419 -5.80 3.05 8.56
N SER A 420 -6.93 3.61 9.00
CA SER A 420 -7.16 4.02 10.39
C SER A 420 -7.49 2.82 11.27
N LEU A 421 -6.47 2.18 11.84
CA LEU A 421 -6.63 1.22 12.93
C LEU A 421 -5.72 1.64 14.07
N PRO A 422 -6.25 1.79 15.30
CA PRO A 422 -5.41 1.94 16.48
C PRO A 422 -4.37 0.83 16.51
N LEU A 423 -3.12 1.16 16.85
CA LEU A 423 -2.00 0.21 16.83
C LEU A 423 -2.29 -1.05 17.66
N GLU A 424 -2.98 -0.89 18.79
CA GLU A 424 -3.41 -2.00 19.64
C GLU A 424 -4.40 -2.93 18.92
N ASP A 425 -5.37 -2.38 18.20
CA ASP A 425 -6.34 -3.17 17.44
C ASP A 425 -5.68 -3.89 16.27
N LEU A 426 -4.71 -3.23 15.61
CA LEU A 426 -3.91 -3.85 14.57
C LEU A 426 -3.11 -5.04 15.12
N VAL A 427 -2.43 -4.87 16.26
CA VAL A 427 -1.67 -5.96 16.91
C VAL A 427 -2.60 -7.09 17.32
N ARG A 428 -3.71 -6.80 18.01
CA ARG A 428 -4.73 -7.79 18.39
C ARG A 428 -5.28 -8.53 17.17
N ALA A 429 -5.52 -7.84 16.07
CA ALA A 429 -6.01 -8.44 14.83
C ALA A 429 -4.96 -9.38 14.22
N LEU A 430 -3.69 -8.96 14.16
CA LEU A 430 -2.60 -9.78 13.64
C LEU A 430 -2.39 -11.04 14.48
N ASP A 431 -2.39 -10.93 15.81
CA ASP A 431 -2.20 -12.07 16.71
C ASP A 431 -3.33 -13.10 16.53
N LYS A 432 -4.58 -12.65 16.48
CA LYS A 432 -5.74 -13.52 16.19
C LYS A 432 -5.62 -14.24 14.85
N LEU A 433 -5.17 -13.56 13.80
CA LEU A 433 -5.00 -14.16 12.48
C LEU A 433 -3.86 -15.19 12.45
N VAL A 434 -2.80 -14.98 13.23
CA VAL A 434 -1.70 -15.94 13.40
C VAL A 434 -2.18 -17.17 14.17
N GLU A 435 -2.92 -16.99 15.27
CA GLU A 435 -3.50 -18.09 16.07
C GLU A 435 -4.44 -18.97 15.24
N ARG A 436 -5.25 -18.36 14.36
CA ARG A 436 -6.13 -19.08 13.42
C ARG A 436 -5.39 -19.73 12.25
N GLY A 437 -4.11 -19.45 12.08
CA GLY A 437 -3.30 -19.97 10.97
C GLY A 437 -3.61 -19.35 9.60
N GLU A 438 -4.32 -18.22 9.55
CA GLU A 438 -4.68 -17.52 8.31
C GLU A 438 -3.52 -16.69 7.75
N VAL A 439 -2.63 -16.23 8.62
CA VAL A 439 -1.39 -15.52 8.28
C VAL A 439 -0.21 -16.12 9.01
N ALA A 440 0.98 -16.04 8.41
CA ALA A 440 2.24 -16.43 9.01
C ALA A 440 3.08 -15.18 9.32
N ARG A 441 3.69 -15.15 10.51
CA ARG A 441 4.62 -14.10 10.92
C ARG A 441 6.03 -14.47 10.45
N LEU A 442 6.64 -13.57 9.69
CA LEU A 442 8.05 -13.61 9.32
C LEU A 442 8.85 -12.75 10.32
N LYS A 443 10.14 -13.05 10.48
CA LYS A 443 10.94 -12.48 11.58
C LYS A 443 11.04 -10.96 11.48
N SER A 444 11.47 -10.42 10.33
CA SER A 444 11.70 -8.99 10.13
C SER A 444 10.86 -8.37 9.02
N THR A 445 10.37 -9.19 8.08
CA THR A 445 9.68 -8.69 6.87
C THR A 445 8.17 -8.51 7.03
N GLY A 446 7.58 -8.98 8.13
CA GLY A 446 6.18 -8.77 8.47
C GLY A 446 5.32 -10.04 8.35
N TRP A 447 4.13 -9.91 7.77
CA TRP A 447 3.15 -11.00 7.68
C TRP A 447 2.84 -11.37 6.24
N ILE A 448 2.63 -12.67 6.01
CA ILE A 448 2.22 -13.22 4.71
C ILE A 448 0.97 -14.08 4.88
N ALA A 449 0.05 -14.01 3.93
CA ALA A 449 -1.16 -14.84 3.95
C ALA A 449 -0.79 -16.33 3.79
N ARG A 450 -1.40 -17.21 4.58
CA ARG A 450 -1.13 -18.65 4.55
C ARG A 450 -1.35 -19.28 3.17
N PRO A 451 -2.39 -18.93 2.38
CA PRO A 451 -2.54 -19.43 1.01
C PRO A 451 -1.35 -19.09 0.11
N ALA A 452 -0.83 -17.86 0.20
CA ALA A 452 0.32 -17.43 -0.60
C ALA A 452 1.61 -18.17 -0.21
N LEU A 453 1.81 -18.43 1.09
CA LEU A 453 2.93 -19.22 1.56
C LEU A 453 2.85 -20.68 1.07
N LEU A 454 1.64 -21.25 1.05
CA LEU A 454 1.40 -22.58 0.47
C LEU A 454 1.66 -22.59 -1.04
N ASP A 455 1.26 -21.55 -1.78
CA ASP A 455 1.56 -21.44 -3.21
C ASP A 455 3.07 -21.39 -3.46
N LEU A 456 3.83 -20.64 -2.65
CA LEU A 456 5.29 -20.62 -2.71
C LEU A 456 5.91 -21.99 -2.39
N ALA A 457 5.36 -22.72 -1.41
CA ALA A 457 5.82 -24.07 -1.09
C ALA A 457 5.53 -25.07 -2.22
N ARG A 458 4.38 -24.95 -2.91
CA ARG A 458 4.08 -25.73 -4.12
C ARG A 458 5.03 -25.38 -5.26
N ALA A 459 5.33 -24.10 -5.47
CA ALA A 459 6.32 -23.65 -6.44
C ALA A 459 7.71 -24.22 -6.12
N ALA A 460 8.09 -24.28 -4.84
CA ALA A 460 9.35 -24.89 -4.42
C ALA A 460 9.44 -26.37 -4.82
N ARG A 461 8.40 -27.17 -4.52
CA ARG A 461 8.31 -28.58 -4.93
C ARG A 461 8.35 -28.74 -6.45
N ALA A 462 7.63 -27.88 -7.18
CA ALA A 462 7.61 -27.89 -8.64
C ALA A 462 8.99 -27.57 -9.24
N HIS A 463 9.72 -26.60 -8.68
CA HIS A 463 11.08 -26.27 -9.15
C HIS A 463 12.07 -27.41 -8.93
N VAL A 464 11.99 -28.11 -7.79
CA VAL A 464 12.82 -29.28 -7.50
C VAL A 464 12.47 -30.44 -8.45
N ALA A 465 11.18 -30.74 -8.63
CA ALA A 465 10.72 -31.77 -9.57
C ALA A 465 11.15 -31.48 -11.02
N ALA A 466 11.04 -30.22 -11.47
CA ALA A 466 11.50 -29.81 -12.79
C ALA A 466 13.02 -29.97 -12.96
N HIS A 467 13.80 -29.71 -11.90
CA HIS A 467 15.25 -29.93 -11.92
C HIS A 467 15.59 -31.42 -12.00
N HIS A 468 14.95 -32.28 -11.19
CA HIS A 468 15.15 -33.74 -11.30
C HIS A 468 14.85 -34.26 -12.70
N HIS A 469 13.80 -33.73 -13.35
CA HIS A 469 13.44 -34.12 -14.71
C HIS A 469 14.47 -33.66 -15.75
N GLY A 470 15.02 -32.45 -15.59
CA GLY A 470 15.98 -31.86 -16.54
C GLY A 470 17.43 -32.32 -16.33
N ALA A 471 17.80 -32.71 -15.11
CA ALA A 471 19.16 -33.11 -14.73
C ALA A 471 19.11 -34.35 -13.80
N PRO A 472 18.79 -35.55 -14.33
CA PRO A 472 18.57 -36.75 -13.53
C PRO A 472 19.83 -37.27 -12.82
N LEU A 473 21.02 -36.85 -13.25
CA LEU A 473 22.30 -37.27 -12.65
C LEU A 473 22.76 -36.37 -11.50
N ASP A 474 22.11 -35.22 -11.28
CA ASP A 474 22.51 -34.30 -10.24
C ASP A 474 22.19 -34.88 -8.86
N ARG A 475 22.87 -34.40 -7.81
CA ARG A 475 22.59 -34.80 -6.41
C ARG A 475 21.25 -34.23 -5.92
N GLY A 476 20.76 -33.18 -6.57
CA GLY A 476 19.59 -32.40 -6.18
C GLY A 476 19.76 -30.95 -6.63
N LEU A 477 18.70 -30.15 -6.49
CA LEU A 477 18.74 -28.74 -6.83
C LEU A 477 19.58 -27.98 -5.78
N PRO A 478 20.57 -27.16 -6.16
CA PRO A 478 21.27 -26.31 -5.20
C PRO A 478 20.29 -25.41 -4.43
N LEU A 479 20.38 -25.44 -3.10
CA LEU A 479 19.47 -24.74 -2.19
C LEU A 479 19.46 -23.24 -2.43
N GLU A 480 20.61 -22.63 -2.74
CA GLU A 480 20.68 -21.19 -3.01
C GLU A 480 19.99 -20.82 -4.32
N THR A 481 20.05 -21.69 -5.34
CA THR A 481 19.28 -21.50 -6.58
C THR A 481 17.79 -21.53 -6.32
N LEU A 482 17.32 -22.45 -5.47
CA LEU A 482 15.92 -22.51 -5.06
C LEU A 482 15.50 -21.23 -4.30
N ARG A 483 16.31 -20.79 -3.34
CA ARG A 483 16.09 -19.54 -2.59
C ARG A 483 16.00 -18.34 -3.52
N GLN A 484 16.92 -18.20 -4.48
CA GLN A 484 16.94 -17.09 -5.43
C GLN A 484 15.66 -17.05 -6.28
N ARG A 485 15.19 -18.21 -6.76
CA ARG A 485 13.95 -18.33 -7.54
C ARG A 485 12.71 -17.94 -6.74
N LEU A 486 12.63 -18.31 -5.47
CA LEU A 486 11.50 -17.94 -4.61
C LEU A 486 11.58 -16.47 -4.16
N ARG A 487 12.78 -15.97 -3.83
CA ARG A 487 13.03 -14.58 -3.42
C ARG A 487 12.60 -13.56 -4.46
N SER A 488 12.82 -13.84 -5.75
CA SER A 488 12.44 -12.92 -6.84
C SER A 488 10.94 -12.66 -6.88
N SER A 489 10.12 -13.64 -6.47
CA SER A 489 8.67 -13.51 -6.40
C SER A 489 8.17 -12.92 -5.08
N SER A 490 8.90 -13.11 -3.97
CA SER A 490 8.49 -12.67 -2.64
C SER A 490 9.61 -11.95 -1.86
N SER A 491 10.20 -12.61 -0.86
CA SER A 491 11.23 -12.08 0.04
C SER A 491 12.14 -13.22 0.54
N PRO A 492 13.34 -12.91 1.09
CA PRO A 492 14.24 -13.92 1.66
C PRO A 492 13.62 -14.76 2.77
N GLU A 493 12.91 -14.14 3.70
CA GLU A 493 12.30 -14.84 4.83
C GLU A 493 11.10 -15.68 4.39
N ALA A 494 10.28 -15.16 3.48
CA ALA A 494 9.15 -15.92 2.93
C ALA A 494 9.62 -17.14 2.13
N ALA A 495 10.73 -17.02 1.39
CA ALA A 495 11.34 -18.12 0.66
C ALA A 495 11.83 -19.23 1.62
N GLU A 496 12.50 -18.86 2.71
CA GLU A 496 13.00 -19.83 3.69
C GLU A 496 11.85 -20.56 4.39
N GLU A 497 10.81 -19.82 4.80
CA GLU A 497 9.62 -20.42 5.42
C GLU A 497 8.84 -21.30 4.43
N ALA A 498 8.76 -20.91 3.16
CA ALA A 498 8.15 -21.73 2.11
C ALA A 498 8.93 -23.05 1.88
N ILE A 499 10.27 -23.02 1.90
CA ILE A 499 11.11 -24.22 1.80
C ILE A 499 10.89 -25.14 3.01
N ARG A 500 10.85 -24.57 4.23
CA ARG A 500 10.52 -25.32 5.45
C ARG A 500 9.15 -25.98 5.36
N LEU A 501 8.15 -25.25 4.88
CA LEU A 501 6.80 -25.77 4.69
C LEU A 501 6.77 -26.88 3.61
N ALA A 502 7.50 -26.70 2.51
CA ALA A 502 7.64 -27.70 1.46
C ALA A 502 8.33 -28.99 1.94
N ALA A 503 9.24 -28.89 2.91
CA ALA A 503 9.89 -30.02 3.58
C ALA A 503 9.01 -30.72 4.63
N SER A 504 7.88 -30.11 5.02
CA SER A 504 6.94 -30.69 5.99
C SER A 504 5.89 -31.59 5.34
N LYS A 505 5.34 -32.54 6.12
CA LYS A 505 4.20 -33.37 5.71
C LYS A 505 2.88 -32.58 5.89
N HIS A 506 2.69 -31.54 5.09
CA HIS A 506 1.51 -30.70 5.15
C HIS A 506 0.41 -31.22 4.19
N SER A 507 -0.81 -31.43 4.69
CA SER A 507 -1.93 -32.01 3.93
C SER A 507 -2.30 -31.22 2.65
N ALA A 508 -2.19 -29.89 2.69
CA ALA A 508 -2.46 -29.01 1.54
C ALA A 508 -1.38 -29.01 0.43
N LEU A 509 -0.28 -29.74 0.60
CA LEU A 509 0.80 -29.85 -0.39
C LEU A 509 0.81 -31.26 -0.98
N GLN A 510 0.58 -31.36 -2.29
CA GLN A 510 0.69 -32.62 -3.01
C GLN A 510 2.15 -33.03 -3.21
N GLY A 511 2.39 -34.34 -3.32
CA GLY A 511 3.72 -34.92 -3.51
C GLY A 511 4.51 -35.11 -2.20
N GLU A 512 5.72 -35.63 -2.34
CA GLU A 512 6.60 -35.94 -1.22
C GLU A 512 7.17 -34.66 -0.57
N PRO A 513 7.40 -34.67 0.76
CA PRO A 513 8.12 -33.59 1.43
C PRO A 513 9.55 -33.50 0.90
N LEU A 514 10.05 -32.28 0.70
CA LEU A 514 11.43 -32.06 0.31
C LEU A 514 12.40 -32.43 1.44
N VAL A 515 13.59 -32.91 1.06
CA VAL A 515 14.72 -33.15 1.97
C VAL A 515 15.81 -32.14 1.63
N VAL A 516 16.28 -31.42 2.64
CA VAL A 516 17.39 -30.48 2.54
C VAL A 516 18.63 -31.16 3.13
N GLU A 517 19.63 -31.45 2.30
CA GLU A 517 20.88 -32.11 2.69
C GLU A 517 22.05 -31.17 2.39
N GLY A 518 22.56 -30.47 3.42
CA GLY A 518 23.63 -29.50 3.25
C GLY A 518 23.23 -28.35 2.32
N ASP A 519 23.84 -28.30 1.13
CA ASP A 519 23.65 -27.27 0.11
C ASP A 519 22.68 -27.66 -1.01
N VAL A 520 22.06 -28.85 -0.94
CA VAL A 520 21.12 -29.35 -1.97
C VAL A 520 19.74 -29.68 -1.41
N VAL A 521 18.73 -29.59 -2.27
CA VAL A 521 17.34 -29.94 -1.97
C VAL A 521 16.84 -30.94 -3.01
N ARG A 522 16.23 -32.02 -2.54
CA ARG A 522 15.67 -33.09 -3.38
C ARG A 522 14.40 -33.69 -2.78
N SER A 523 13.75 -34.58 -3.53
CA SER A 523 12.67 -35.42 -3.02
C SER A 523 13.28 -36.72 -2.45
N PRO A 524 12.66 -37.34 -1.43
CA PRO A 524 13.14 -38.59 -0.84
C PRO A 524 13.35 -39.69 -1.87
N SER A 525 12.44 -39.80 -2.83
CA SER A 525 12.48 -40.75 -3.95
C SER A 525 13.57 -40.49 -4.99
N PHE A 526 14.20 -39.30 -5.00
CA PHE A 526 15.22 -38.97 -6.00
C PHE A 526 16.60 -39.48 -5.57
N THR A 527 17.10 -40.46 -6.32
CA THR A 527 18.39 -41.15 -6.10
C THR A 527 19.50 -40.70 -7.06
N GLY A 528 19.30 -39.61 -7.81
CA GLY A 528 20.10 -39.19 -8.97
C GLY A 528 21.57 -39.61 -8.97
N ALA A 529 22.40 -39.01 -8.11
CA ALA A 529 23.84 -39.30 -8.08
C ALA A 529 24.21 -40.71 -7.55
N THR A 530 23.42 -41.30 -6.64
CA THR A 530 23.72 -42.63 -6.07
C THR A 530 23.34 -43.76 -7.04
N ALA A 531 22.21 -43.66 -7.74
CA ALA A 531 21.86 -44.56 -8.83
C ALA A 531 22.83 -44.43 -10.01
N ALA A 532 23.24 -43.19 -10.32
CA ALA A 532 24.23 -42.93 -11.35
C ALA A 532 25.57 -43.60 -11.08
N THR A 533 26.04 -43.68 -9.82
CA THR A 533 27.36 -44.28 -9.52
C THR A 533 27.40 -45.80 -9.77
N GLY A 534 26.30 -46.50 -9.48
CA GLY A 534 26.16 -47.94 -9.79
C GLY A 534 25.98 -48.20 -11.28
N GLY A 535 25.08 -47.44 -11.94
CA GLY A 535 24.85 -47.57 -13.38
C GLY A 535 26.04 -47.15 -14.25
N LEU A 536 26.76 -46.09 -13.86
CA LEU A 536 27.94 -45.60 -14.58
C LEU A 536 29.03 -46.67 -14.64
N GLY A 537 29.35 -47.30 -13.51
CA GLY A 537 30.36 -48.37 -13.46
C GLY A 537 29.97 -49.59 -14.30
N ILE A 538 28.68 -49.97 -14.29
CA ILE A 538 28.16 -51.08 -15.09
C ILE A 538 28.26 -50.77 -16.59
N VAL A 539 27.83 -49.57 -17.02
CA VAL A 539 27.91 -49.14 -18.43
C VAL A 539 29.38 -48.99 -18.86
N GLN A 540 30.25 -48.47 -17.99
CA GLN A 540 31.68 -48.35 -18.27
C GLN A 540 32.33 -49.73 -18.48
N GLN A 541 32.08 -50.69 -17.58
CA GLN A 541 32.57 -52.06 -17.73
C GLN A 541 32.03 -52.72 -19.00
N ALA A 542 30.75 -52.51 -19.31
CA ALA A 542 30.13 -53.02 -20.53
C ALA A 542 30.79 -52.42 -21.79
N LEU A 543 31.11 -51.12 -21.79
CA LEU A 543 31.83 -50.47 -22.89
C LEU A 543 33.26 -51.00 -23.03
N VAL A 544 33.96 -51.25 -21.92
CA VAL A 544 35.30 -51.86 -21.91
C VAL A 544 35.23 -53.28 -22.47
N ALA A 545 34.25 -54.09 -22.06
CA ALA A 545 34.05 -55.45 -22.55
C ALA A 545 33.65 -55.50 -24.03
N ALA A 546 32.82 -54.55 -24.49
CA ALA A 546 32.44 -54.43 -25.89
C ALA A 546 33.61 -53.96 -26.78
N ALA A 547 34.59 -53.25 -26.21
CA ALA A 547 35.76 -52.73 -26.89
C ALA A 547 35.39 -52.03 -28.23
N LEU A 548 35.96 -52.47 -29.35
CA LEU A 548 35.71 -51.90 -30.67
C LEU A 548 34.36 -52.30 -31.30
N LYS A 549 33.60 -53.22 -30.68
CA LYS A 549 32.22 -53.54 -31.13
C LYS A 549 31.24 -52.42 -30.76
N GLY A 550 31.55 -51.66 -29.71
CA GLY A 550 30.72 -50.58 -29.17
C GLY A 550 29.39 -51.06 -28.57
N LEU A 551 28.66 -50.14 -27.96
CA LEU A 551 27.30 -50.36 -27.45
C LEU A 551 26.35 -49.29 -28.00
N THR A 552 25.10 -49.67 -28.27
CA THR A 552 24.01 -48.71 -28.53
C THR A 552 23.42 -48.18 -27.21
N GLU A 553 22.67 -47.08 -27.28
CA GLU A 553 21.91 -46.55 -26.13
C GLU A 553 20.96 -47.62 -25.55
N PHE A 554 20.34 -48.44 -26.40
CA PHE A 554 19.46 -49.53 -25.98
C PHE A 554 20.23 -50.61 -25.20
N GLN A 555 21.36 -51.08 -25.73
CA GLN A 555 22.18 -52.10 -25.07
C GLN A 555 22.78 -51.60 -23.75
N ALA A 556 23.19 -50.33 -23.69
CA ALA A 556 23.61 -49.72 -22.43
C ALA A 556 22.47 -49.68 -21.40
N GLY A 557 21.22 -49.53 -21.86
CA GLY A 557 20.02 -49.63 -21.02
C GLY A 557 19.75 -51.04 -20.51
N GLU A 558 19.86 -52.05 -21.37
CA GLU A 558 19.69 -53.47 -20.98
C GLU A 558 20.70 -53.90 -19.92
N VAL A 559 21.95 -53.46 -20.05
CA VAL A 559 23.03 -53.87 -19.13
C VAL A 559 22.96 -53.11 -17.81
N SER A 560 22.58 -51.83 -17.83
CA SER A 560 22.46 -51.03 -16.60
C SER A 560 21.13 -51.20 -15.86
N GLY A 561 20.09 -51.72 -16.54
CA GLY A 561 18.72 -51.74 -16.02
C GLY A 561 18.11 -50.34 -15.86
N ALA A 562 18.79 -49.29 -16.35
CA ALA A 562 18.37 -47.91 -16.17
C ALA A 562 17.36 -47.49 -17.26
N PRO A 563 16.41 -46.59 -16.95
CA PRO A 563 15.48 -46.06 -17.94
C PRO A 563 16.22 -45.26 -19.03
N PRO A 564 15.70 -45.19 -20.28
CA PRO A 564 16.43 -44.63 -21.43
C PRO A 564 17.04 -43.24 -21.22
N ARG A 565 16.35 -42.37 -20.48
CA ARG A 565 16.84 -41.01 -20.18
C ARG A 565 18.06 -40.98 -19.27
N GLU A 566 18.11 -41.88 -18.28
CA GLU A 566 19.27 -42.04 -17.40
C GLU A 566 20.45 -42.61 -18.18
N VAL A 567 20.20 -43.60 -19.04
CA VAL A 567 21.23 -44.20 -19.91
C VAL A 567 21.90 -43.15 -20.78
N LYS A 568 21.10 -42.29 -21.42
CA LYS A 568 21.61 -41.18 -22.22
C LYS A 568 22.48 -40.22 -21.41
N ALA A 569 22.07 -39.92 -20.19
CA ALA A 569 22.82 -39.04 -19.31
C ALA A 569 24.13 -39.70 -18.84
N LEU A 570 24.11 -41.00 -18.49
CA LEU A 570 25.29 -41.78 -18.11
C LEU A 570 26.32 -41.82 -19.25
N LEU A 571 25.88 -42.11 -20.48
CA LEU A 571 26.74 -42.12 -21.66
C LEU A 571 27.31 -40.72 -21.95
N ALA A 572 26.51 -39.66 -21.83
CA ALA A 572 26.98 -38.29 -21.98
C ALA A 572 28.03 -37.91 -20.92
N ARG A 573 27.87 -38.40 -19.68
CA ARG A 573 28.85 -38.23 -18.61
C ARG A 573 30.16 -38.97 -18.91
N LEU A 574 30.11 -40.24 -19.30
CA LEU A 574 31.31 -41.01 -19.66
C LEU A 574 32.10 -40.38 -20.82
N VAL A 575 31.40 -39.77 -21.78
CA VAL A 575 32.07 -39.01 -22.85
C VAL A 575 32.72 -37.72 -22.32
N ARG A 576 32.06 -37.00 -21.41
CA ARG A 576 32.60 -35.78 -20.78
C ARG A 576 33.80 -36.08 -19.90
N ASP A 577 33.74 -37.17 -19.14
CA ASP A 577 34.80 -37.63 -18.23
C ASP A 577 35.97 -38.27 -19.02
N GLY A 578 35.84 -38.38 -20.36
CA GLY A 578 36.87 -38.87 -21.27
C GLY A 578 36.96 -40.39 -21.36
N GLU A 579 36.13 -41.14 -20.65
CA GLU A 579 36.20 -42.60 -20.60
C GLU A 579 35.54 -43.30 -21.79
N ALA A 580 34.64 -42.60 -22.49
CA ALA A 580 33.94 -43.10 -23.67
C ALA A 580 34.04 -42.14 -24.87
N ILE A 581 33.84 -42.68 -26.08
CA ILE A 581 33.79 -41.91 -27.33
C ILE A 581 32.49 -42.23 -28.06
N HIS A 582 31.81 -41.20 -28.55
CA HIS A 582 30.59 -41.33 -29.35
C HIS A 582 30.89 -41.17 -30.84
N ALA A 583 30.53 -42.19 -31.63
CA ALA A 583 30.60 -42.14 -33.10
C ALA A 583 29.36 -42.77 -33.72
N GLY A 584 28.68 -42.01 -34.60
CA GLY A 584 27.38 -42.36 -35.18
C GLY A 584 26.33 -42.66 -34.11
N GLU A 585 25.92 -43.92 -33.98
CA GLU A 585 24.91 -44.41 -33.03
C GLU A 585 25.50 -45.30 -31.90
N LEU A 586 26.83 -45.44 -31.86
CA LEU A 586 27.54 -46.31 -30.93
C LEU A 586 28.45 -45.49 -30.00
N TRP A 587 28.58 -46.01 -28.77
CA TRP A 587 29.54 -45.58 -27.78
C TRP A 587 30.63 -46.63 -27.65
N PHE A 588 31.88 -46.18 -27.60
CA PHE A 588 33.07 -47.02 -27.49
C PHE A 588 33.85 -46.65 -26.22
N SER A 589 34.54 -47.62 -25.63
CA SER A 589 35.54 -47.31 -24.60
C SER A 589 36.69 -46.51 -25.21
N ARG A 590 37.12 -45.43 -24.56
CA ARG A 590 38.24 -44.61 -25.05
C ARG A 590 39.51 -45.44 -25.24
N GLY A 591 39.85 -46.32 -24.28
CA GLY A 591 41.05 -47.15 -24.37
C GLY A 591 41.08 -48.05 -25.62
N ALA A 592 39.93 -48.59 -26.03
CA ALA A 592 39.84 -49.42 -27.23
C ALA A 592 40.08 -48.60 -28.52
N VAL A 593 39.50 -47.40 -28.60
CA VAL A 593 39.67 -46.51 -29.76
C VAL A 593 41.08 -45.94 -29.82
N ASP A 594 41.67 -45.56 -28.69
CA ASP A 594 43.05 -45.07 -28.63
C ASP A 594 44.06 -46.16 -29.02
N GLY A 595 43.81 -47.42 -28.61
CA GLY A 595 44.58 -48.57 -29.08
C GLY A 595 44.47 -48.80 -30.59
N LEU A 596 43.26 -48.62 -31.17
CA LEU A 596 43.08 -48.68 -32.62
C LEU A 596 43.76 -47.50 -33.34
N ARG A 597 43.68 -46.29 -32.77
CA ARG A 597 44.36 -45.10 -33.27
C ARG A 597 45.86 -45.33 -33.38
N ALA A 598 46.49 -45.90 -32.35
CA ALA A 598 47.92 -46.21 -32.37
C ALA A 598 48.27 -47.18 -33.52
N ARG A 599 47.47 -48.23 -33.74
CA ARG A 599 47.67 -49.16 -34.86
C ARG A 599 47.49 -48.49 -36.22
N VAL A 600 46.52 -47.59 -36.35
CA VAL A 600 46.29 -46.82 -37.59
C VAL A 600 47.47 -45.89 -37.88
N VAL A 601 48.00 -45.20 -36.87
CA VAL A 601 49.18 -44.35 -37.03
C VAL A 601 50.39 -45.17 -37.45
N ALA A 602 50.64 -46.31 -36.79
CA ALA A 602 51.72 -47.24 -37.15
C ALA A 602 51.58 -47.79 -38.57
N PHE A 603 50.36 -48.09 -39.03
CA PHE A 603 50.13 -48.51 -40.42
C PHE A 603 50.62 -47.46 -41.42
N PHE A 604 50.41 -46.17 -41.14
CA PHE A 604 50.87 -45.08 -42.00
C PHE A 604 52.38 -44.78 -41.90
N GLU A 605 53.13 -45.43 -41.02
CA GLU A 605 54.60 -45.39 -41.04
C GLU A 605 55.15 -46.28 -42.16
N GLU A 606 54.44 -47.35 -42.51
CA GLU A 606 54.84 -48.32 -43.52
C GLU A 606 54.07 -48.18 -44.85
N HIS A 607 52.86 -47.59 -44.82
CA HIS A 607 51.96 -47.53 -45.97
C HIS A 607 51.46 -46.10 -46.22
N ALA A 608 51.50 -45.62 -47.47
CA ALA A 608 51.08 -44.25 -47.80
C ALA A 608 49.55 -44.05 -47.86
N LYS A 609 48.79 -45.12 -48.07
CA LYS A 609 47.32 -45.13 -48.22
C LYS A 609 46.74 -46.34 -47.49
N MET A 610 45.54 -46.17 -46.95
CA MET A 610 44.78 -47.20 -46.26
C MET A 610 43.40 -47.33 -46.89
N SER A 611 43.07 -48.50 -47.44
CA SER A 611 41.74 -48.79 -47.94
C SER A 611 40.78 -49.18 -46.80
N VAL A 612 39.48 -49.23 -47.09
CA VAL A 612 38.48 -49.72 -46.13
C VAL A 612 38.72 -51.20 -45.76
N ALA A 613 39.28 -51.99 -46.69
CA ALA A 613 39.62 -53.39 -46.44
C ALA A 613 40.81 -53.51 -45.46
N ASP A 614 41.83 -52.66 -45.61
CA ASP A 614 43.00 -52.62 -44.73
C ASP A 614 42.61 -52.22 -43.30
N PHE A 615 41.76 -51.20 -43.17
CA PHE A 615 41.23 -50.79 -41.85
C PHE A 615 40.38 -51.90 -41.21
N LYS A 616 39.60 -52.62 -42.01
CA LYS A 616 38.81 -53.77 -41.52
C LYS A 616 39.73 -54.89 -41.02
N ALA A 617 40.82 -55.19 -41.71
CA ALA A 617 41.81 -56.17 -41.27
C ALA A 617 42.50 -55.74 -39.97
N LEU A 618 42.83 -54.45 -39.85
CA LEU A 618 43.54 -53.87 -38.70
C LEU A 618 42.66 -53.68 -37.45
N SER A 619 41.34 -53.55 -37.64
CA SER A 619 40.37 -53.38 -36.57
C SER A 619 39.67 -54.69 -36.17
N GLY A 620 39.58 -55.67 -37.07
CA GLY A 620 38.82 -56.92 -36.85
C GLY A 620 37.30 -56.70 -36.83
N LEU A 621 36.80 -55.61 -37.42
CA LEU A 621 35.42 -55.15 -37.28
C LEU A 621 34.50 -55.49 -38.45
N GLY A 622 33.20 -55.42 -38.19
CA GLY A 622 32.15 -55.44 -39.20
C GLY A 622 32.08 -54.14 -39.99
N ARG A 623 31.48 -54.18 -41.19
CA ARG A 623 31.38 -53.02 -42.11
C ARG A 623 30.77 -51.78 -41.45
N ARG A 624 29.78 -51.96 -40.57
CA ARG A 624 29.08 -50.86 -39.87
C ARG A 624 30.04 -50.09 -38.95
N GLN A 625 30.72 -50.77 -38.03
CA GLN A 625 31.65 -50.15 -37.08
C GLN A 625 32.89 -49.57 -37.78
N THR A 626 33.39 -50.25 -38.82
CA THR A 626 34.51 -49.79 -39.64
C THR A 626 34.25 -48.39 -40.20
N ILE A 627 33.09 -48.17 -40.83
CA ILE A 627 32.76 -46.87 -41.43
C ILE A 627 32.67 -45.78 -40.35
N MET A 628 32.02 -46.07 -39.22
CA MET A 628 31.81 -45.11 -38.14
C MET A 628 33.12 -44.65 -37.47
N LEU A 629 34.05 -45.57 -37.21
CA LEU A 629 35.35 -45.25 -36.64
C LEU A 629 36.28 -44.55 -37.64
N LEU A 630 36.17 -44.88 -38.92
CA LEU A 630 36.88 -44.17 -39.98
C LEU A 630 36.42 -42.71 -40.10
N GLU A 631 35.11 -42.46 -40.06
CA GLU A 631 34.56 -41.10 -40.03
C GLU A 631 34.96 -40.33 -38.77
N LEU A 632 35.01 -41.01 -37.62
CA LEU A 632 35.54 -40.44 -36.38
C LEU A 632 36.99 -39.99 -36.55
N PHE A 633 37.87 -40.84 -37.09
CA PHE A 633 39.27 -40.52 -37.31
C PHE A 633 39.50 -39.45 -38.38
N ASP A 634 38.62 -39.40 -39.39
CA ASP A 634 38.60 -38.30 -40.35
C ASP A 634 38.26 -36.96 -39.66
N ARG A 635 37.26 -36.97 -38.77
CA ARG A 635 36.85 -35.79 -37.98
C ARG A 635 37.90 -35.36 -36.95
N GLU A 636 38.60 -36.32 -36.34
CA GLU A 636 39.66 -36.06 -35.36
C GLU A 636 41.01 -35.68 -36.02
N GLY A 637 41.08 -35.64 -37.36
CA GLY A 637 42.29 -35.24 -38.08
C GLY A 637 43.41 -36.28 -38.01
N ILE A 638 43.07 -37.56 -37.82
CA ILE A 638 44.03 -38.68 -37.84
C ILE A 638 44.18 -39.18 -39.28
N THR A 639 43.05 -39.30 -39.98
CA THR A 639 42.99 -39.69 -41.39
C THR A 639 42.29 -38.62 -42.21
N ARG A 640 42.46 -38.69 -43.53
CA ARG A 640 41.71 -37.88 -44.49
C ARG A 640 41.33 -38.73 -45.67
N ARG A 641 40.04 -38.75 -46.01
CA ARG A 641 39.52 -39.48 -47.17
C ARG A 641 39.96 -38.82 -48.49
N VAL A 642 40.54 -39.62 -49.39
CA VAL A 642 40.95 -39.23 -50.74
C VAL A 642 40.51 -40.34 -51.71
N GLY A 643 39.36 -40.13 -52.36
CA GLY A 643 38.71 -41.16 -53.17
C GLY A 643 38.19 -42.32 -52.31
N ASP A 644 38.59 -43.53 -52.68
CA ASP A 644 38.23 -44.77 -51.97
C ASP A 644 39.18 -45.12 -50.81
N ASP A 645 40.31 -44.42 -50.73
CA ASP A 645 41.34 -44.62 -49.70
C ASP A 645 41.37 -43.47 -48.68
N ARG A 646 42.11 -43.69 -47.60
CA ARG A 646 42.47 -42.68 -46.61
C ARG A 646 43.98 -42.49 -46.56
N VAL A 647 44.39 -41.25 -46.40
CA VAL A 647 45.79 -40.86 -46.16
C VAL A 647 45.92 -40.31 -44.74
N ARG A 648 47.13 -40.34 -44.18
CA ARG A 648 47.43 -39.68 -42.91
C ARG A 648 47.15 -38.18 -43.03
N ALA A 649 46.36 -37.64 -42.11
CA ALA A 649 46.16 -36.20 -42.00
C ALA A 649 47.43 -35.55 -41.43
N ARG A 650 47.80 -34.38 -41.95
CA ARG A 650 49.04 -33.67 -41.59
C ARG A 650 48.94 -33.00 -40.23
#